data_AF-A0A1U7WIY4-F1
#
_entry.id   AF-A0A1U7WIY4-F1
#
_cell.length_a   1.000
_cell.length_b   1.000
_cell.length_c   1.000
_cell.angle_alpha   90.00
_cell.angle_beta   90.00
_cell.angle_gamma   90.00
#
_symmetry.space_group_name_H-M   'P 1'
#
loop_
_entity.id
_entity.type
_entity.pdbx_description
1 polymer ?
#
loop_
_entity_poly.entity_id
_entity_poly.type
_entity_poly.pdbx_seq_one_letter_code
_entity_poly.pdbx_strand_id
1 'polypeptide(L)'
;MSSTAYGVSEPISTGGPTELDVVRNCELEKFLADAGLYESHEEAIKREEVLGRLDQIVKTWVKNVCRAKGFNDDVVQEANAKIFTFGSYRLGVHGPGADIDTLCVGPRHATREDFFGELHRMLEEMPEIQELHPVPDAHVPVMKFKFNGVSIDLLYANVALWVIPEDLDVSQESILQNVDEQTVRSLNGCRVTDQVLHLVPNIQSFRTTLRCMRLWAKKRGVYSNVTGFLGGINWALLVARICQLYPNAVPSMLVSRFFRVYSLWRWPNPVLLCPINEGSLGLAYWDPRRNFKDRQHLMPIITPAYPCMNSSYNVSTSTLRVMTEEFQRGNELCEAIEANKASWESLCEPFAFFEAYRNYLRIDIAAESEDDMRKWKGWVESRIRLLTLKIERDTAGVLQCHPHPGEFSDKSKPFHHSYFMGLRRKQGTNPQQGEQFDIRLTVEDFKRDVYAYSFWTSSMWIHVCHVRRKDLPNFVFPGGVRPAQPARSESRSVSKSLGSAKATSVDAAFSRKRKHDEVNTGFTSKESCLAMSSSDASSPGETRELKRFEADIGDTLNSGGLVDNQIDVSVKSTLPVPSSGAAVTETIAVKQSAEPTVGHQSGSHGFEAPGDELEVTNGVKHFDGANELQMEPPTAEEMVEATTSEEKDRIGGSSHKVLQSEGLEELEPLELAAPSSSIASDAFVVPQKPLIRFNFTSLRKTTEST
;
A
#
# COMPACT_ATOMS: atom_id res chain seq x y z
N MET A 1 -2.08 -42.83 -4.92
CA MET A 1 -1.13 -41.69 -4.87
C MET A 1 -1.54 -40.84 -3.69
N SER A 2 -0.59 -40.35 -2.87
CA SER A 2 -0.93 -39.37 -1.83
C SER A 2 -1.21 -38.03 -2.51
N SER A 3 -2.37 -37.44 -2.27
CA SER A 3 -2.66 -36.08 -2.73
C SER A 3 -1.94 -35.09 -1.80
N THR A 4 -0.92 -34.39 -2.30
CA THR A 4 -0.29 -33.28 -1.59
C THR A 4 -1.36 -32.23 -1.29
N ALA A 5 -1.77 -32.12 -0.03
CA ALA A 5 -2.74 -31.13 0.40
C ALA A 5 -2.08 -29.74 0.43
N TYR A 6 -2.56 -28.82 -0.40
CA TYR A 6 -2.04 -27.45 -0.46
C TYR A 6 -2.93 -26.51 0.36
N GLY A 7 -2.38 -25.89 1.40
CA GLY A 7 -3.07 -24.88 2.20
C GLY A 7 -3.53 -25.33 3.58
N VAL A 8 -4.32 -24.47 4.23
CA VAL A 8 -4.88 -24.69 5.59
C VAL A 8 -6.32 -25.26 5.58
N SER A 9 -6.82 -25.64 4.41
CA SER A 9 -8.17 -26.20 4.23
C SER A 9 -8.22 -27.02 2.95
N GLU A 10 -9.24 -27.88 2.84
CA GLU A 10 -9.62 -28.49 1.56
C GLU A 10 -9.88 -27.43 0.46
N PRO A 11 -9.72 -27.80 -0.83
CA PRO A 11 -10.12 -26.97 -1.96
C PRO A 11 -11.63 -26.72 -2.00
N ILE A 12 -12.05 -25.57 -2.56
CA ILE A 12 -13.46 -25.26 -2.81
C ILE A 12 -13.96 -25.99 -4.06
N SER A 13 -13.09 -26.20 -5.06
CA SER A 13 -13.40 -27.06 -6.20
C SER A 13 -12.13 -27.60 -6.86
N THR A 14 -12.15 -28.89 -7.17
CA THR A 14 -11.14 -29.59 -7.98
C THR A 14 -11.53 -29.72 -9.45
N GLY A 15 -12.61 -29.05 -9.88
CA GLY A 15 -13.03 -29.00 -11.28
C GLY A 15 -11.98 -28.32 -12.17
N GLY A 16 -11.66 -28.94 -13.30
CA GLY A 16 -10.83 -28.34 -14.35
C GLY A 16 -11.61 -27.35 -15.23
N PRO A 17 -10.94 -26.73 -16.23
CA PRO A 17 -11.58 -25.81 -17.16
C PRO A 17 -12.57 -26.52 -18.11
N THR A 18 -13.64 -25.82 -18.47
CA THR A 18 -14.46 -26.15 -19.65
C THR A 18 -13.84 -25.54 -20.92
N GLU A 19 -14.31 -25.95 -22.10
CA GLU A 19 -13.88 -25.37 -23.38
C GLU A 19 -14.05 -23.83 -23.41
N LEU A 20 -15.12 -23.31 -22.81
CA LEU A 20 -15.35 -21.86 -22.68
C LEU A 20 -14.35 -21.18 -21.72
N ASP A 21 -13.87 -21.87 -20.69
CA ASP A 21 -12.83 -21.35 -19.80
C ASP A 21 -11.46 -21.31 -20.49
N VAL A 22 -11.18 -22.28 -21.37
CA VAL A 22 -9.97 -22.29 -22.21
C VAL A 22 -9.98 -21.12 -23.19
N VAL A 23 -11.09 -20.87 -23.90
CA VAL A 23 -11.22 -19.70 -24.79
C VAL A 23 -11.01 -18.39 -24.02
N ARG A 24 -11.71 -18.20 -22.89
CA ARG A 24 -11.52 -17.04 -22.00
C ARG A 24 -10.11 -16.94 -21.41
N ASN A 25 -9.36 -18.05 -21.33
CA ASN A 25 -7.96 -18.03 -20.91
C ASN A 25 -7.03 -17.53 -22.02
N CYS A 26 -7.22 -17.96 -23.27
CA CYS A 26 -6.46 -17.44 -24.40
C CYS A 26 -6.71 -15.94 -24.62
N GLU A 27 -7.94 -15.46 -24.40
CA GLU A 27 -8.28 -14.02 -24.41
C GLU A 27 -7.52 -13.25 -23.32
N LEU A 28 -7.49 -13.79 -22.09
CA LEU A 28 -6.74 -13.19 -20.98
C LEU A 28 -5.23 -13.16 -21.26
N GLU A 29 -4.66 -14.28 -21.72
CA GLU A 29 -3.23 -14.37 -22.04
C GLU A 29 -2.83 -13.42 -23.15
N LYS A 30 -3.67 -13.26 -24.19
CA LYS A 30 -3.46 -12.23 -25.21
C LYS A 30 -3.52 -10.82 -24.61
N PHE A 31 -4.54 -10.50 -23.81
CA PHE A 31 -4.65 -9.19 -23.16
C PHE A 31 -3.42 -8.86 -22.30
N LEU A 32 -2.86 -9.84 -21.58
CA LEU A 32 -1.64 -9.67 -20.77
C LEU A 32 -0.37 -9.48 -21.62
N ALA A 33 -0.31 -10.08 -22.82
CA ALA A 33 0.76 -9.88 -23.79
C ALA A 33 0.67 -8.50 -24.46
N ASP A 34 -0.52 -8.13 -24.96
CA ASP A 34 -0.81 -6.81 -25.55
C ASP A 34 -0.58 -5.66 -24.53
N ALA A 35 -0.72 -5.94 -23.23
CA ALA A 35 -0.40 -5.01 -22.14
C ALA A 35 1.10 -4.89 -21.80
N GLY A 36 2.00 -5.57 -22.53
CA GLY A 36 3.46 -5.42 -22.39
C GLY A 36 4.04 -5.95 -21.08
N LEU A 37 3.41 -6.96 -20.46
CA LEU A 37 3.82 -7.44 -19.14
C LEU A 37 5.02 -8.40 -19.14
N TYR A 38 5.38 -8.97 -20.30
CA TYR A 38 6.44 -9.98 -20.44
C TYR A 38 7.72 -9.32 -20.94
N GLU A 39 8.87 -9.69 -20.37
CA GLU A 39 10.18 -9.20 -20.82
C GLU A 39 10.62 -9.86 -22.14
N SER A 40 11.56 -9.23 -22.84
CA SER A 40 12.15 -9.85 -24.04
C SER A 40 13.15 -10.97 -23.67
N HIS A 41 13.43 -11.86 -24.63
CA HIS A 41 14.47 -12.88 -24.44
C HIS A 41 15.85 -12.26 -24.24
N GLU A 42 16.12 -11.12 -24.86
CA GLU A 42 17.37 -10.35 -24.72
C GLU A 42 17.48 -9.72 -23.32
N GLU A 43 16.39 -9.18 -22.76
CA GLU A 43 16.34 -8.73 -21.36
C GLU A 43 16.62 -9.90 -20.42
N ALA A 44 16.00 -11.06 -20.63
CA ALA A 44 16.19 -12.24 -19.78
C ALA A 44 17.66 -12.72 -19.77
N ILE A 45 18.28 -12.90 -20.94
CA ILE A 45 19.71 -13.26 -21.05
C ILE A 45 20.58 -12.24 -20.31
N LYS A 46 20.35 -10.95 -20.53
CA LYS A 46 21.11 -9.87 -19.90
C LYS A 46 20.98 -9.87 -18.37
N ARG A 47 19.83 -10.25 -17.81
CA ARG A 47 19.65 -10.43 -16.36
C ARG A 47 20.44 -11.62 -15.83
N GLU A 48 20.46 -12.74 -16.56
CA GLU A 48 21.24 -13.93 -16.19
C GLU A 48 22.77 -13.66 -16.24
N GLU A 49 23.25 -12.98 -17.27
CA GLU A 49 24.65 -12.53 -17.37
C GLU A 49 25.05 -11.61 -16.21
N VAL A 50 24.21 -10.61 -15.90
CA VAL A 50 24.42 -9.67 -14.79
C VAL A 50 24.47 -10.38 -13.44
N LEU A 51 23.57 -11.34 -13.19
CA LEU A 51 23.59 -12.17 -11.98
C LEU A 51 24.83 -13.07 -11.91
N GLY A 52 25.20 -13.72 -13.02
CA GLY A 52 26.41 -14.54 -13.10
C GLY A 52 27.70 -13.75 -12.82
N ARG A 53 27.77 -12.50 -13.29
CA ARG A 53 28.88 -11.58 -12.93
C ARG A 53 28.82 -11.17 -11.46
N LEU A 54 27.64 -10.88 -10.91
CA LEU A 54 27.49 -10.45 -9.52
C LEU A 54 27.87 -11.54 -8.51
N ASP A 55 27.58 -12.82 -8.79
CA ASP A 55 28.03 -13.95 -7.97
C ASP A 55 29.58 -13.98 -7.86
N GLN A 56 30.29 -13.80 -8.98
CA GLN A 56 31.75 -13.75 -8.99
C GLN A 56 32.31 -12.51 -8.26
N ILE A 57 31.61 -11.37 -8.29
CA ILE A 57 32.00 -10.17 -7.54
C ILE A 57 31.89 -10.43 -6.03
N VAL A 58 30.77 -10.96 -5.53
CA VAL A 58 30.62 -11.21 -4.08
C VAL A 58 31.56 -12.32 -3.57
N LYS A 59 31.85 -13.33 -4.41
CA LYS A 59 32.85 -14.36 -4.11
C LYS A 59 34.26 -13.78 -4.04
N THR A 60 34.61 -12.86 -4.94
CA THR A 60 35.89 -12.14 -4.91
C THR A 60 36.00 -11.22 -3.67
N TRP A 61 34.91 -10.51 -3.34
CA TRP A 61 34.83 -9.63 -2.17
C TRP A 61 35.09 -10.38 -0.86
N VAL A 62 34.41 -11.49 -0.60
CA VAL A 62 34.66 -12.26 0.64
C VAL A 62 36.11 -12.74 0.70
N LYS A 63 36.72 -13.17 -0.41
CA LYS A 63 38.14 -13.54 -0.43
C LYS A 63 39.08 -12.38 -0.12
N ASN A 64 38.72 -11.15 -0.50
CA ASN A 64 39.46 -9.94 -0.09
C ASN A 64 39.30 -9.67 1.42
N VAL A 65 38.08 -9.81 1.96
CA VAL A 65 37.81 -9.67 3.41
C VAL A 65 38.59 -10.71 4.23
N CYS A 66 38.70 -11.96 3.76
CA CYS A 66 39.52 -12.99 4.43
C CYS A 66 41.01 -12.60 4.46
N ARG A 67 41.57 -12.10 3.36
CA ARG A 67 42.97 -11.61 3.31
C ARG A 67 43.18 -10.42 4.25
N ALA A 68 42.28 -9.44 4.21
CA ALA A 68 42.35 -8.24 5.05
C ALA A 68 42.29 -8.58 6.57
N LYS A 69 41.62 -9.68 6.94
CA LYS A 69 41.50 -10.17 8.32
C LYS A 69 42.55 -11.23 8.68
N GLY A 70 43.55 -11.46 7.84
CA GLY A 70 44.73 -12.28 8.16
C GLY A 70 44.51 -13.79 8.14
N PHE A 71 43.48 -14.29 7.45
CA PHE A 71 43.31 -15.73 7.23
C PHE A 71 44.37 -16.27 6.25
N ASN A 72 44.74 -17.54 6.40
CA ASN A 72 45.69 -18.23 5.51
C ASN A 72 45.10 -18.51 4.11
N ASP A 73 45.98 -18.69 3.12
CA ASP A 73 45.59 -18.87 1.72
C ASP A 73 44.65 -20.07 1.47
N ASP A 74 44.67 -21.11 2.30
CA ASP A 74 43.74 -22.24 2.18
C ASP A 74 42.31 -21.81 2.53
N VAL A 75 42.12 -21.12 3.66
CA VAL A 75 40.81 -20.58 4.05
C VAL A 75 40.36 -19.49 3.08
N VAL A 76 41.28 -18.68 2.55
CA VAL A 76 40.98 -17.70 1.48
C VAL A 76 40.56 -18.39 0.17
N GLN A 77 41.01 -19.62 -0.11
CA GLN A 77 40.56 -20.39 -1.27
C GLN A 77 39.17 -21.01 -1.06
N GLU A 78 38.90 -21.54 0.13
CA GLU A 78 37.58 -22.10 0.51
C GLU A 78 36.51 -21.01 0.76
N ALA A 79 36.91 -19.80 1.13
CA ALA A 79 36.01 -18.71 1.46
C ALA A 79 35.05 -18.36 0.31
N ASN A 80 33.77 -18.22 0.64
CA ASN A 80 32.70 -18.16 -0.35
C ASN A 80 31.55 -17.24 0.09
N ALA A 81 30.81 -16.73 -0.88
CA ALA A 81 29.52 -16.07 -0.72
C ALA A 81 28.60 -16.51 -1.85
N LYS A 82 27.28 -16.41 -1.65
CA LYS A 82 26.30 -16.86 -2.65
C LYS A 82 25.18 -15.84 -2.78
N ILE A 83 24.81 -15.51 -4.01
CA ILE A 83 23.61 -14.68 -4.26
C ILE A 83 22.35 -15.54 -4.40
N PHE A 84 21.24 -15.02 -3.91
CA PHE A 84 19.90 -15.58 -4.07
C PHE A 84 18.96 -14.49 -4.56
N THR A 85 18.18 -14.75 -5.61
CA THR A 85 17.13 -13.80 -6.03
C THR A 85 15.84 -14.06 -5.28
N PHE A 86 15.06 -13.01 -5.05
CA PHE A 86 13.72 -13.10 -4.44
C PHE A 86 12.70 -12.23 -5.17
N GLY A 87 11.59 -11.92 -4.52
CA GLY A 87 10.64 -10.91 -4.97
C GLY A 87 10.09 -11.18 -6.37
N SER A 88 9.93 -10.13 -7.18
CA SER A 88 9.12 -10.26 -8.40
C SER A 88 9.84 -10.98 -9.55
N TYR A 89 11.18 -10.94 -9.57
CA TYR A 89 12.02 -11.69 -10.49
C TYR A 89 12.01 -13.19 -10.21
N ARG A 90 12.30 -13.62 -8.97
CA ARG A 90 12.30 -15.04 -8.56
C ARG A 90 10.92 -15.70 -8.73
N LEU A 91 9.83 -14.95 -8.47
CA LEU A 91 8.48 -15.42 -8.75
C LEU A 91 8.19 -15.62 -10.25
N GLY A 92 8.98 -15.04 -11.16
CA GLY A 92 8.75 -15.09 -12.62
C GLY A 92 7.59 -14.22 -13.09
N VAL A 93 7.30 -13.13 -12.37
CA VAL A 93 6.15 -12.22 -12.64
C VAL A 93 6.57 -10.76 -12.86
N HIS A 94 7.87 -10.49 -12.92
CA HIS A 94 8.46 -9.26 -13.40
C HIS A 94 8.14 -9.01 -14.89
N GLY A 95 8.42 -7.80 -15.34
CA GLY A 95 8.27 -7.37 -16.73
C GLY A 95 9.43 -6.48 -17.16
N PRO A 96 9.34 -5.87 -18.36
CA PRO A 96 10.40 -5.02 -18.91
C PRO A 96 10.87 -3.94 -17.93
N GLY A 97 12.18 -3.72 -17.86
CA GLY A 97 12.81 -2.70 -17.00
C GLY A 97 12.62 -2.87 -15.48
N ALA A 98 12.05 -3.99 -14.99
CA ALA A 98 11.93 -4.25 -13.55
C ALA A 98 13.30 -4.44 -12.87
N ASP A 99 13.33 -4.22 -11.56
CA ASP A 99 14.42 -4.48 -10.62
C ASP A 99 14.65 -5.99 -10.36
N ILE A 100 15.87 -6.34 -9.93
CA ILE A 100 16.19 -7.67 -9.39
C ILE A 100 16.46 -7.57 -7.89
N ASP A 101 15.43 -7.94 -7.11
CA ASP A 101 15.51 -8.27 -5.69
C ASP A 101 16.59 -9.37 -5.45
N THR A 102 17.74 -9.01 -4.87
CA THR A 102 18.91 -9.91 -4.70
C THR A 102 19.43 -9.90 -3.27
N LEU A 103 19.76 -11.08 -2.72
CA LEU A 103 20.35 -11.24 -1.40
C LEU A 103 21.75 -11.86 -1.54
N CYS A 104 22.79 -11.17 -1.06
CA CYS A 104 24.09 -11.78 -0.81
C CYS A 104 24.10 -12.43 0.58
N VAL A 105 24.42 -13.72 0.64
CA VAL A 105 24.68 -14.45 1.88
C VAL A 105 26.20 -14.65 2.01
N GLY A 106 26.77 -14.16 3.11
CA GLY A 106 28.20 -14.27 3.40
C GLY A 106 28.50 -14.82 4.80
N PRO A 107 29.74 -15.29 5.03
CA PRO A 107 30.14 -15.98 6.25
C PRO A 107 30.28 -15.01 7.42
N ARG A 108 30.19 -15.53 8.65
CA ARG A 108 30.15 -14.77 9.91
C ARG A 108 31.26 -13.72 10.10
N HIS A 109 32.39 -13.84 9.42
CA HIS A 109 33.53 -12.93 9.53
C HIS A 109 33.53 -11.78 8.50
N ALA A 110 32.63 -11.82 7.50
CA ALA A 110 32.35 -10.71 6.59
C ALA A 110 31.11 -9.96 7.12
N THR A 111 31.29 -8.73 7.61
CA THR A 111 30.28 -7.98 8.35
C THR A 111 29.54 -6.98 7.46
N ARG A 112 28.57 -6.25 8.01
CA ARG A 112 27.84 -5.19 7.28
C ARG A 112 28.77 -4.05 6.88
N GLU A 113 29.76 -3.77 7.71
CA GLU A 113 30.79 -2.77 7.48
C GLU A 113 31.70 -3.18 6.31
N ASP A 114 32.05 -4.46 6.17
CA ASP A 114 32.77 -4.95 4.97
C ASP A 114 31.90 -4.88 3.70
N PHE A 115 30.57 -5.05 3.83
CA PHE A 115 29.62 -5.00 2.71
C PHE A 115 29.35 -3.56 2.24
N PHE A 116 29.09 -2.63 3.16
CA PHE A 116 28.90 -1.22 2.81
C PHE A 116 30.21 -0.44 2.61
N GLY A 117 31.36 -1.02 2.99
CA GLY A 117 32.70 -0.49 2.74
C GLY A 117 33.39 -1.10 1.51
N GLU A 118 33.94 -2.31 1.66
CA GLU A 118 34.80 -2.92 0.63
C GLU A 118 34.02 -3.38 -0.61
N LEU A 119 32.82 -3.98 -0.47
CA LEU A 119 32.01 -4.31 -1.65
C LEU A 119 31.49 -3.05 -2.35
N HIS A 120 31.15 -1.99 -1.61
CA HIS A 120 30.81 -0.69 -2.20
C HIS A 120 31.98 -0.16 -3.05
N ARG A 121 33.19 -0.09 -2.48
CA ARG A 121 34.40 0.35 -3.18
C ARG A 121 34.67 -0.50 -4.43
N MET A 122 34.56 -1.82 -4.33
CA MET A 122 34.73 -2.73 -5.47
C MET A 122 33.70 -2.51 -6.59
N LEU A 123 32.47 -2.11 -6.26
CA LEU A 123 31.43 -1.79 -7.25
C LEU A 123 31.60 -0.37 -7.81
N GLU A 124 32.05 0.59 -7.01
CA GLU A 124 32.33 1.98 -7.41
C GLU A 124 33.53 2.07 -8.37
N GLU A 125 34.50 1.16 -8.25
CA GLU A 125 35.64 1.03 -9.16
C GLU A 125 35.29 0.37 -10.52
N MET A 126 34.05 -0.11 -10.72
CA MET A 126 33.63 -0.80 -11.95
C MET A 126 32.85 0.11 -12.92
N PRO A 127 33.29 0.29 -14.19
CA PRO A 127 32.66 1.21 -15.14
C PRO A 127 31.27 0.75 -15.63
N GLU A 128 30.90 -0.52 -15.41
CA GLU A 128 29.56 -1.02 -15.72
C GLU A 128 28.52 -0.77 -14.62
N ILE A 129 28.94 -0.23 -13.47
CA ILE A 129 28.08 0.13 -12.34
C ILE A 129 27.69 1.61 -12.45
N GLN A 130 26.41 1.89 -12.27
CA GLN A 130 25.80 3.22 -12.37
C GLN A 130 24.79 3.40 -11.23
N GLU A 131 24.51 4.65 -10.82
CA GLU A 131 23.51 4.96 -9.78
C GLU A 131 23.72 4.17 -8.47
N LEU A 132 24.98 4.01 -8.04
CA LEU A 132 25.36 3.30 -6.82
C LEU A 132 24.97 4.09 -5.57
N HIS A 133 24.00 3.56 -4.82
CA HIS A 133 23.35 4.23 -3.71
C HIS A 133 23.16 3.25 -2.52
N PRO A 134 24.10 3.22 -1.56
CA PRO A 134 23.95 2.46 -0.32
C PRO A 134 22.94 3.11 0.63
N VAL A 135 22.13 2.29 1.30
CA VAL A 135 21.16 2.72 2.32
C VAL A 135 21.29 1.81 3.55
N PRO A 136 22.31 2.03 4.40
CA PRO A 136 22.57 1.18 5.57
C PRO A 136 21.50 1.34 6.66
N ASP A 137 20.94 2.54 6.84
CA ASP A 137 19.97 2.86 7.89
C ASP A 137 18.52 2.44 7.56
N ALA A 138 18.31 1.73 6.46
CA ALA A 138 17.00 1.19 6.11
C ALA A 138 16.57 0.05 7.05
N HIS A 139 15.26 -0.11 7.24
CA HIS A 139 14.69 -1.20 8.05
C HIS A 139 15.16 -2.61 7.62
N VAL A 140 15.49 -2.76 6.33
CA VAL A 140 16.34 -3.82 5.80
C VAL A 140 17.44 -3.14 5.00
N PRO A 141 18.73 -3.20 5.42
CA PRO A 141 19.82 -2.50 4.72
C PRO A 141 19.99 -2.99 3.29
N VAL A 142 20.14 -2.05 2.34
CA VAL A 142 20.21 -2.34 0.91
C VAL A 142 21.27 -1.49 0.21
N MET A 143 21.93 -2.06 -0.80
CA MET A 143 22.73 -1.32 -1.77
C MET A 143 22.02 -1.37 -3.12
N LYS A 144 21.63 -0.19 -3.65
CA LYS A 144 20.92 -0.05 -4.92
C LYS A 144 21.89 0.38 -6.01
N PHE A 145 21.83 -0.22 -7.19
CA PHE A 145 22.64 0.18 -8.34
C PHE A 145 22.08 -0.36 -9.66
N LYS A 146 22.56 0.17 -10.78
CA LYS A 146 22.39 -0.40 -12.12
C LYS A 146 23.69 -1.06 -12.57
N PHE A 147 23.63 -2.33 -12.92
CA PHE A 147 24.77 -3.07 -13.50
C PHE A 147 24.47 -3.34 -14.98
N ASN A 148 25.28 -2.79 -15.89
CA ASN A 148 25.02 -2.81 -17.35
C ASN A 148 23.62 -2.25 -17.72
N GLY A 149 23.05 -1.37 -16.89
CA GLY A 149 21.69 -0.84 -17.03
C GLY A 149 20.55 -1.74 -16.51
N VAL A 150 20.84 -2.87 -15.87
CA VAL A 150 19.86 -3.67 -15.10
C VAL A 150 19.87 -3.19 -13.65
N SER A 151 18.73 -2.74 -13.12
CA SER A 151 18.60 -2.32 -11.72
C SER A 151 18.64 -3.50 -10.75
N ILE A 152 19.44 -3.40 -9.70
CA ILE A 152 19.63 -4.42 -8.65
C ILE A 152 19.42 -3.77 -7.29
N ASP A 153 18.61 -4.43 -6.46
CA ASP A 153 18.48 -4.17 -5.02
C ASP A 153 19.24 -5.27 -4.29
N LEU A 154 20.45 -4.99 -3.81
CA LEU A 154 21.31 -5.97 -3.14
C LEU A 154 21.20 -5.84 -1.60
N LEU A 155 20.55 -6.81 -0.98
CA LEU A 155 20.54 -7.02 0.47
C LEU A 155 21.75 -7.83 0.94
N TYR A 156 22.05 -7.75 2.24
CA TYR A 156 23.06 -8.60 2.87
C TYR A 156 22.53 -9.42 4.07
N ALA A 157 23.03 -10.65 4.19
CA ALA A 157 22.84 -11.55 5.33
C ALA A 157 24.20 -12.12 5.79
N ASN A 158 24.61 -11.74 7.01
CA ASN A 158 25.76 -12.31 7.70
C ASN A 158 25.29 -13.53 8.49
N VAL A 159 25.55 -14.75 7.99
CA VAL A 159 25.08 -15.98 8.64
C VAL A 159 26.17 -16.59 9.53
N ALA A 160 25.76 -17.32 10.57
CA ALA A 160 26.66 -17.88 11.60
C ALA A 160 27.63 -18.99 11.11
N LEU A 161 27.79 -19.17 9.79
CA LEU A 161 28.67 -20.15 9.15
C LEU A 161 30.07 -19.56 8.90
N TRP A 162 31.11 -20.38 9.01
CA TRP A 162 32.49 -19.98 8.68
C TRP A 162 32.78 -19.96 7.17
N VAL A 163 32.15 -20.88 6.43
CA VAL A 163 32.23 -21.02 4.96
C VAL A 163 30.80 -21.18 4.44
N ILE A 164 30.50 -20.60 3.27
CA ILE A 164 29.19 -20.71 2.62
C ILE A 164 29.21 -21.88 1.63
N PRO A 165 28.42 -22.94 1.83
CA PRO A 165 28.40 -24.07 0.91
C PRO A 165 27.62 -23.75 -0.37
N GLU A 166 28.07 -24.27 -1.52
CA GLU A 166 27.42 -24.02 -2.82
C GLU A 166 25.98 -24.57 -2.88
N ASP A 167 25.68 -25.65 -2.16
CA ASP A 167 24.35 -26.23 -2.02
C ASP A 167 23.49 -25.58 -0.90
N LEU A 168 23.93 -24.45 -0.32
CA LEU A 168 23.19 -23.75 0.74
C LEU A 168 21.71 -23.51 0.35
N ASP A 169 20.81 -24.04 1.18
CA ASP A 169 19.37 -23.82 1.18
C ASP A 169 18.98 -22.81 2.28
N VAL A 170 18.56 -21.62 1.87
CA VAL A 170 18.11 -20.55 2.78
C VAL A 170 16.72 -20.79 3.38
N SER A 171 15.98 -21.81 2.95
CA SER A 171 14.63 -22.13 3.48
C SER A 171 14.67 -22.83 4.85
N GLN A 172 15.78 -23.51 5.17
CA GLN A 172 15.95 -24.23 6.45
C GLN A 172 15.91 -23.29 7.65
N GLU A 173 15.36 -23.72 8.79
CA GLU A 173 15.30 -22.86 9.99
C GLU A 173 16.68 -22.58 10.60
N SER A 174 17.63 -23.50 10.42
CA SER A 174 19.01 -23.41 10.94
C SER A 174 19.76 -22.17 10.46
N ILE A 175 19.45 -21.60 9.29
CA ILE A 175 20.13 -20.40 8.77
C ILE A 175 19.82 -19.14 9.60
N LEU A 176 18.80 -19.18 10.45
CA LEU A 176 18.43 -18.11 11.38
C LEU A 176 19.07 -18.28 12.77
N GLN A 177 19.91 -19.30 13.00
CA GLN A 177 20.57 -19.51 14.29
C GLN A 177 21.71 -18.51 14.51
N ASN A 178 21.69 -17.82 15.65
CA ASN A 178 22.72 -16.89 16.10
C ASN A 178 23.01 -15.73 15.13
N VAL A 179 22.01 -15.31 14.35
CA VAL A 179 22.07 -14.12 13.48
C VAL A 179 21.27 -12.96 14.08
N ASP A 180 21.62 -11.74 13.68
CA ASP A 180 20.92 -10.52 14.11
C ASP A 180 19.55 -10.33 13.41
N GLU A 181 18.71 -9.45 13.95
CA GLU A 181 17.36 -9.22 13.44
C GLU A 181 17.34 -8.68 11.99
N GLN A 182 18.31 -7.85 11.59
CA GLN A 182 18.39 -7.37 10.20
C GLN A 182 18.72 -8.51 9.25
N THR A 183 19.57 -9.46 9.66
CA THR A 183 19.85 -10.69 8.90
C THR A 183 18.60 -11.56 8.76
N VAL A 184 17.80 -11.72 9.82
CA VAL A 184 16.49 -12.41 9.74
C VAL A 184 15.57 -11.72 8.72
N ARG A 185 15.47 -10.38 8.76
CA ARG A 185 14.67 -9.60 7.81
C ARG A 185 15.16 -9.77 6.36
N SER A 186 16.47 -9.73 6.11
CA SER A 186 17.08 -9.96 4.79
C SER A 186 16.78 -11.37 4.25
N LEU A 187 16.99 -12.41 5.05
CA LEU A 187 16.75 -13.80 4.67
C LEU A 187 15.27 -14.09 4.38
N ASN A 188 14.35 -13.42 5.08
CA ASN A 188 12.92 -13.60 4.91
C ASN A 188 12.42 -13.30 3.49
N GLY A 189 13.08 -12.41 2.73
CA GLY A 189 12.75 -12.15 1.32
C GLY A 189 12.79 -13.41 0.46
N CYS A 190 13.93 -14.12 0.46
CA CYS A 190 14.10 -15.40 -0.24
C CYS A 190 13.18 -16.48 0.33
N ARG A 191 13.20 -16.67 1.66
CA ARG A 191 12.43 -17.72 2.37
C ARG A 191 10.95 -17.68 2.03
N VAL A 192 10.35 -16.49 2.09
CA VAL A 192 8.92 -16.29 1.76
C VAL A 192 8.65 -16.53 0.28
N THR A 193 9.55 -16.07 -0.60
CA THR A 193 9.39 -16.22 -2.06
C THR A 193 9.40 -17.68 -2.49
N ASP A 194 10.38 -18.46 -2.02
CA ASP A 194 10.45 -19.88 -2.33
C ASP A 194 9.32 -20.68 -1.69
N GLN A 195 8.92 -20.37 -0.45
CA GLN A 195 7.75 -21.01 0.18
C GLN A 195 6.45 -20.76 -0.62
N VAL A 196 6.24 -19.56 -1.18
CA VAL A 196 5.09 -19.30 -2.07
C VAL A 196 5.10 -20.22 -3.31
N LEU A 197 6.26 -20.45 -3.93
CA LEU A 197 6.38 -21.32 -5.10
C LEU A 197 6.16 -22.80 -4.77
N HIS A 198 6.53 -23.26 -3.57
CA HIS A 198 6.26 -24.63 -3.10
C HIS A 198 4.80 -24.84 -2.65
N LEU A 199 4.10 -23.78 -2.24
CA LEU A 199 2.73 -23.84 -1.69
C LEU A 199 1.61 -23.64 -2.72
N VAL A 200 1.94 -23.57 -4.03
CA VAL A 200 0.96 -23.49 -5.13
C VAL A 200 0.94 -24.77 -5.98
N PRO A 201 -0.25 -25.30 -6.33
CA PRO A 201 -0.37 -26.55 -7.10
C PRO A 201 0.03 -26.42 -8.58
N ASN A 202 0.01 -25.21 -9.14
CA ASN A 202 0.47 -24.94 -10.51
C ASN A 202 1.15 -23.56 -10.58
N ILE A 203 2.49 -23.57 -10.70
CA ILE A 203 3.32 -22.36 -10.72
C ILE A 203 3.01 -21.48 -11.94
N GLN A 204 2.68 -22.04 -13.10
CA GLN A 204 2.41 -21.25 -14.31
C GLN A 204 1.04 -20.57 -14.24
N SER A 205 -0.01 -21.28 -13.79
CA SER A 205 -1.32 -20.67 -13.57
C SER A 205 -1.25 -19.58 -12.49
N PHE A 206 -0.48 -19.80 -11.42
CA PHE A 206 -0.16 -18.79 -10.42
C PHE A 206 0.53 -17.56 -11.03
N ARG A 207 1.58 -17.75 -11.85
CA ARG A 207 2.33 -16.66 -12.51
C ARG A 207 1.44 -15.78 -13.41
N THR A 208 0.67 -16.38 -14.31
CA THR A 208 -0.21 -15.63 -15.22
C THR A 208 -1.32 -14.90 -14.44
N THR A 209 -1.91 -15.55 -13.43
CA THR A 209 -2.91 -14.90 -12.56
C THR A 209 -2.29 -13.71 -11.80
N LEU A 210 -1.10 -13.87 -11.23
CA LEU A 210 -0.42 -12.80 -10.50
C LEU A 210 0.02 -11.66 -11.42
N ARG A 211 0.42 -11.92 -12.67
CA ARG A 211 0.66 -10.88 -13.70
C ARG A 211 -0.61 -10.05 -13.93
N CYS A 212 -1.77 -10.68 -14.12
CA CYS A 212 -3.07 -10.01 -14.23
C CYS A 212 -3.40 -9.17 -12.98
N MET A 213 -3.35 -9.78 -11.79
CA MET A 213 -3.71 -9.10 -10.54
C MET A 213 -2.79 -7.92 -10.20
N ARG A 214 -1.49 -7.99 -10.56
CA ARG A 214 -0.57 -6.85 -10.44
C ARG A 214 -0.89 -5.71 -11.41
N LEU A 215 -1.25 -6.02 -12.67
CA LEU A 215 -1.71 -5.01 -13.64
C LEU A 215 -2.99 -4.33 -13.15
N TRP A 216 -3.99 -5.13 -12.76
CA TRP A 216 -5.25 -4.67 -12.20
C TRP A 216 -5.03 -3.76 -10.98
N ALA A 217 -4.28 -4.22 -9.98
CA ALA A 217 -4.05 -3.47 -8.74
C ALA A 217 -3.34 -2.12 -8.99
N LYS A 218 -2.40 -2.08 -9.94
CA LYS A 218 -1.76 -0.83 -10.38
C LYS A 218 -2.76 0.10 -11.06
N LYS A 219 -3.54 -0.38 -12.03
CA LYS A 219 -4.55 0.42 -12.76
C LYS A 219 -5.65 0.94 -11.83
N ARG A 220 -6.07 0.15 -10.83
CA ARG A 220 -7.11 0.53 -9.86
C ARG A 220 -6.61 1.37 -8.67
N GLY A 221 -5.31 1.68 -8.61
CA GLY A 221 -4.75 2.53 -7.55
C GLY A 221 -4.65 1.86 -6.18
N VAL A 222 -4.58 0.53 -6.13
CA VAL A 222 -4.50 -0.27 -4.88
C VAL A 222 -3.17 -1.03 -4.73
N TYR A 223 -2.13 -0.61 -5.46
CA TYR A 223 -0.78 -1.20 -5.40
C TYR A 223 0.23 -0.22 -4.77
N SER A 224 0.36 -0.25 -3.43
CA SER A 224 1.49 0.34 -2.67
C SER A 224 1.40 0.01 -1.18
N ASN A 225 2.36 -0.73 -0.62
CA ASN A 225 2.41 -0.98 0.83
C ASN A 225 2.64 0.33 1.63
N VAL A 226 3.39 1.28 1.07
CA VAL A 226 3.80 2.52 1.76
C VAL A 226 2.59 3.41 2.05
N THR A 227 1.65 3.55 1.12
CA THR A 227 0.43 4.36 1.32
C THR A 227 -0.71 3.61 2.03
N GLY A 228 -0.45 2.38 2.53
CA GLY A 228 -1.43 1.56 3.26
C GLY A 228 -2.29 0.65 2.37
N PHE A 229 -1.90 0.43 1.13
CA PHE A 229 -2.47 -0.58 0.23
C PHE A 229 -1.60 -1.85 0.23
N LEU A 230 -1.73 -2.71 -0.79
CA LEU A 230 -1.00 -3.96 -0.90
C LEU A 230 0.20 -3.83 -1.87
N GLY A 231 1.37 -4.27 -1.43
CA GLY A 231 2.57 -4.44 -2.24
C GLY A 231 2.65 -5.80 -2.93
N GLY A 232 3.72 -6.03 -3.70
CA GLY A 232 3.87 -7.20 -4.58
C GLY A 232 3.73 -8.55 -3.88
N ILE A 233 4.33 -8.71 -2.69
CA ILE A 233 4.22 -9.96 -1.92
C ILE A 233 2.80 -10.22 -1.41
N ASN A 234 2.05 -9.18 -1.02
CA ASN A 234 0.68 -9.35 -0.55
C ASN A 234 -0.21 -9.91 -1.67
N TRP A 235 -0.09 -9.38 -2.90
CA TRP A 235 -0.80 -9.89 -4.07
C TRP A 235 -0.39 -11.34 -4.39
N ALA A 236 0.90 -11.68 -4.25
CA ALA A 236 1.37 -13.05 -4.42
C ALA A 236 0.75 -14.01 -3.39
N LEU A 237 0.71 -13.64 -2.10
CA LEU A 237 0.08 -14.43 -1.05
C LEU A 237 -1.43 -14.61 -1.28
N LEU A 238 -2.14 -13.54 -1.67
CA LEU A 238 -3.57 -13.61 -1.97
C LEU A 238 -3.85 -14.51 -3.18
N VAL A 239 -3.10 -14.39 -4.27
CA VAL A 239 -3.27 -15.21 -5.49
C VAL A 239 -2.89 -16.67 -5.22
N ALA A 240 -1.78 -16.93 -4.51
CA ALA A 240 -1.38 -18.28 -4.11
C ALA A 240 -2.50 -19.00 -3.34
N ARG A 241 -3.20 -18.31 -2.43
CA ARG A 241 -4.31 -18.90 -1.68
C ARG A 241 -5.48 -19.28 -2.60
N ILE A 242 -5.76 -18.51 -3.65
CA ILE A 242 -6.79 -18.87 -4.63
C ILE A 242 -6.37 -20.10 -5.44
N CYS A 243 -5.09 -20.22 -5.82
CA CYS A 243 -4.58 -21.43 -6.46
C CYS A 243 -4.72 -22.68 -5.57
N GLN A 244 -4.51 -22.56 -4.25
CA GLN A 244 -4.77 -23.66 -3.31
C GLN A 244 -6.24 -24.08 -3.26
N LEU A 245 -7.16 -23.11 -3.29
CA LEU A 245 -8.61 -23.36 -3.21
C LEU A 245 -9.20 -23.90 -4.54
N TYR A 246 -8.49 -23.75 -5.65
CA TYR A 246 -8.90 -24.15 -7.00
C TYR A 246 -7.72 -24.75 -7.79
N PRO A 247 -7.18 -25.92 -7.38
CA PRO A 247 -5.89 -26.44 -7.86
C PRO A 247 -5.82 -26.76 -9.36
N ASN A 248 -6.97 -27.05 -9.98
CA ASN A 248 -7.07 -27.43 -11.39
C ASN A 248 -7.57 -26.30 -12.30
N ALA A 249 -7.71 -25.07 -11.78
CA ALA A 249 -8.25 -23.94 -12.52
C ALA A 249 -7.18 -23.20 -13.36
N VAL A 250 -7.59 -22.72 -14.54
CA VAL A 250 -6.77 -21.88 -15.43
C VAL A 250 -6.81 -20.40 -14.99
N PRO A 251 -5.84 -19.55 -15.38
CA PRO A 251 -5.80 -18.13 -15.02
C PRO A 251 -7.12 -17.35 -15.17
N SER A 252 -7.88 -17.54 -16.25
CA SER A 252 -9.19 -16.86 -16.42
C SER A 252 -10.18 -17.18 -15.30
N MET A 253 -10.25 -18.44 -14.89
CA MET A 253 -11.04 -18.89 -13.73
C MET A 253 -10.45 -18.35 -12.42
N LEU A 254 -9.13 -18.42 -12.24
CA LEU A 254 -8.47 -17.97 -11.00
C LEU A 254 -8.67 -16.48 -10.74
N VAL A 255 -8.64 -15.62 -11.76
CA VAL A 255 -8.97 -14.18 -11.63
C VAL A 255 -10.42 -13.98 -11.17
N SER A 256 -11.38 -14.69 -11.78
CA SER A 256 -12.79 -14.63 -11.35
C SER A 256 -12.99 -15.11 -9.91
N ARG A 257 -12.37 -16.25 -9.54
CA ARG A 257 -12.45 -16.80 -8.17
C ARG A 257 -11.71 -15.95 -7.14
N PHE A 258 -10.66 -15.20 -7.53
CA PHE A 258 -10.01 -14.22 -6.66
C PHE A 258 -11.01 -13.19 -6.14
N PHE A 259 -11.72 -12.52 -7.06
CA PHE A 259 -12.67 -11.48 -6.66
C PHE A 259 -13.84 -12.05 -5.86
N ARG A 260 -14.39 -13.20 -6.28
CA ARG A 260 -15.48 -13.87 -5.57
C ARG A 260 -15.13 -14.32 -4.15
N VAL A 261 -13.89 -14.72 -3.90
CA VAL A 261 -13.43 -15.08 -2.55
C VAL A 261 -13.19 -13.82 -1.72
N TYR A 262 -12.52 -12.79 -2.26
CA TYR A 262 -12.11 -11.62 -1.47
C TYR A 262 -13.16 -10.51 -1.33
N SER A 263 -14.23 -10.50 -2.14
CA SER A 263 -15.44 -9.70 -1.87
C SER A 263 -16.25 -10.27 -0.70
N LEU A 264 -16.26 -11.59 -0.53
CA LEU A 264 -16.97 -12.31 0.54
C LEU A 264 -16.10 -12.56 1.79
N TRP A 265 -14.81 -12.21 1.75
CA TRP A 265 -13.88 -12.51 2.83
C TRP A 265 -14.15 -11.67 4.09
N ARG A 266 -14.37 -12.36 5.22
CA ARG A 266 -14.69 -11.73 6.51
C ARG A 266 -13.43 -11.27 7.24
N TRP A 267 -12.88 -10.13 6.81
CA TRP A 267 -11.83 -9.42 7.54
C TRP A 267 -12.28 -9.12 8.99
N PRO A 268 -11.40 -9.25 10.00
CA PRO A 268 -9.96 -9.45 9.93
C PRO A 268 -9.48 -10.92 9.98
N ASN A 269 -10.27 -11.91 9.50
CA ASN A 269 -9.77 -13.29 9.43
C ASN A 269 -8.50 -13.36 8.55
N PRO A 270 -7.43 -14.06 8.98
CA PRO A 270 -6.14 -14.04 8.29
C PRO A 270 -6.10 -14.92 7.04
N VAL A 271 -5.43 -14.43 6.01
CA VAL A 271 -5.05 -15.26 4.85
C VAL A 271 -3.76 -16.00 5.19
N LEU A 272 -3.84 -17.34 5.23
CA LEU A 272 -2.74 -18.26 5.51
C LEU A 272 -2.52 -19.22 4.32
N LEU A 273 -1.27 -19.45 3.92
CA LEU A 273 -0.90 -20.45 2.91
C LEU A 273 -0.49 -21.81 3.51
N CYS A 274 -0.17 -21.83 4.80
CA CYS A 274 0.22 -23.02 5.57
C CYS A 274 -0.14 -22.77 7.05
N PRO A 275 -0.16 -23.81 7.91
CA PRO A 275 -0.26 -23.62 9.35
C PRO A 275 0.89 -22.77 9.88
N ILE A 276 0.63 -21.94 10.90
CA ILE A 276 1.66 -21.17 11.58
C ILE A 276 2.56 -22.14 12.36
N ASN A 277 3.85 -22.15 12.03
CA ASN A 277 4.89 -22.82 12.81
C ASN A 277 5.45 -21.84 13.84
N GLU A 278 5.50 -22.23 15.12
CA GLU A 278 6.08 -21.43 16.21
C GLU A 278 7.62 -21.47 16.22
N GLY A 279 8.20 -22.45 15.50
CA GLY A 279 9.65 -22.64 15.38
C GLY A 279 10.34 -23.09 16.68
N SER A 280 11.67 -23.21 16.60
CA SER A 280 12.53 -23.60 17.72
C SER A 280 13.35 -22.44 18.31
N LEU A 281 13.51 -21.35 17.55
CA LEU A 281 14.45 -20.26 17.87
C LEU A 281 13.86 -19.14 18.76
N GLY A 282 12.58 -19.23 19.13
CA GLY A 282 11.91 -18.23 19.98
C GLY A 282 11.73 -16.85 19.35
N LEU A 283 11.97 -16.69 18.04
CA LEU A 283 11.77 -15.45 17.31
C LEU A 283 10.31 -15.00 17.36
N ALA A 284 10.07 -13.70 17.44
CA ALA A 284 8.73 -13.13 17.44
C ALA A 284 8.01 -13.43 16.11
N TYR A 285 6.84 -14.06 16.20
CA TYR A 285 5.97 -14.39 15.07
C TYR A 285 4.55 -13.86 15.32
N TRP A 286 3.79 -13.66 14.25
CA TRP A 286 2.43 -13.13 14.28
C TRP A 286 1.47 -14.09 14.99
N ASP A 287 0.89 -13.66 16.11
CA ASP A 287 -0.19 -14.37 16.78
C ASP A 287 -1.12 -13.41 17.53
N PRO A 288 -2.34 -13.12 17.00
CA PRO A 288 -3.30 -12.24 17.67
C PRO A 288 -3.81 -12.82 18.99
N ARG A 289 -3.63 -14.11 19.28
CA ARG A 289 -3.95 -14.66 20.61
C ARG A 289 -2.96 -14.14 21.66
N ARG A 290 -1.67 -14.04 21.30
CA ARG A 290 -0.56 -13.67 22.21
C ARG A 290 -0.29 -12.16 22.23
N ASN A 291 -0.30 -11.50 21.07
CA ASN A 291 0.11 -10.10 20.91
C ASN A 291 -1.09 -9.17 20.69
N PHE A 292 -1.21 -8.10 21.49
CA PHE A 292 -2.28 -7.12 21.35
C PHE A 292 -2.18 -6.29 20.07
N LYS A 293 -0.96 -5.96 19.60
CA LYS A 293 -0.75 -5.27 18.32
C LYS A 293 -1.26 -6.13 17.16
N ASP A 294 -1.06 -7.44 17.23
CA ASP A 294 -1.53 -8.36 16.20
C ASP A 294 -3.06 -8.43 16.07
N ARG A 295 -3.80 -8.21 17.17
CA ARG A 295 -5.28 -8.14 17.20
C ARG A 295 -5.84 -6.91 16.49
N GLN A 296 -5.05 -5.85 16.32
CA GLN A 296 -5.49 -4.59 15.71
C GLN A 296 -5.42 -4.62 14.17
N HIS A 297 -4.81 -5.64 13.57
CA HIS A 297 -4.66 -5.75 12.13
C HIS A 297 -6.00 -5.92 11.40
N LEU A 298 -6.30 -4.99 10.50
CA LEU A 298 -7.59 -4.95 9.79
C LEU A 298 -7.68 -5.93 8.62
N MET A 299 -6.54 -6.23 7.97
CA MET A 299 -6.47 -7.10 6.80
C MET A 299 -5.22 -8.01 6.86
N PRO A 300 -5.13 -8.97 7.79
CA PRO A 300 -3.92 -9.77 7.96
C PRO A 300 -3.69 -10.78 6.81
N ILE A 301 -2.53 -10.68 6.17
CA ILE A 301 -2.07 -11.58 5.10
C ILE A 301 -0.69 -12.10 5.52
N ILE A 302 -0.60 -13.35 5.93
CA ILE A 302 0.55 -13.85 6.70
C ILE A 302 1.58 -14.53 5.80
N THR A 303 2.87 -14.26 6.05
CA THR A 303 3.97 -14.88 5.32
C THR A 303 4.15 -16.35 5.75
N PRO A 304 4.35 -17.31 4.82
CA PRO A 304 4.43 -18.74 5.14
C PRO A 304 5.73 -19.18 5.83
N ALA A 305 6.84 -18.46 5.63
CA ALA A 305 8.12 -18.80 6.25
C ALA A 305 8.16 -18.38 7.73
N TYR A 306 8.83 -19.18 8.57
CA TYR A 306 9.16 -18.81 9.95
C TYR A 306 10.35 -17.83 9.99
N PRO A 307 10.31 -16.77 10.84
CA PRO A 307 9.18 -16.33 11.65
C PRO A 307 8.07 -15.68 10.80
N CYS A 308 6.82 -16.13 10.97
CA CYS A 308 5.72 -15.63 10.15
C CYS A 308 5.28 -14.23 10.60
N MET A 309 5.02 -13.34 9.64
CA MET A 309 4.65 -11.95 9.89
C MET A 309 3.39 -11.57 9.11
N ASN A 310 2.63 -10.60 9.61
CA ASN A 310 1.60 -9.96 8.80
C ASN A 310 2.26 -9.05 7.75
N SER A 311 2.16 -9.41 6.48
CA SER A 311 2.73 -8.64 5.36
C SER A 311 1.98 -7.33 5.07
N SER A 312 0.76 -7.16 5.59
CA SER A 312 -0.16 -6.06 5.29
C SER A 312 -0.54 -5.24 6.54
N TYR A 313 0.40 -5.09 7.48
CA TYR A 313 0.22 -4.30 8.71
C TYR A 313 -0.09 -2.81 8.48
N ASN A 314 0.24 -2.28 7.29
CA ASN A 314 0.01 -0.88 6.93
C ASN A 314 -1.46 -0.54 6.55
N VAL A 315 -2.34 -1.54 6.41
CA VAL A 315 -3.72 -1.32 5.94
C VAL A 315 -4.57 -0.57 6.99
N SER A 316 -5.17 0.56 6.59
CA SER A 316 -6.05 1.39 7.42
C SER A 316 -7.53 1.08 7.17
N THR A 317 -8.43 1.68 7.96
CA THR A 317 -9.89 1.52 7.77
C THR A 317 -10.31 2.01 6.39
N SER A 318 -9.73 3.13 5.92
CA SER A 318 -10.07 3.73 4.65
C SER A 318 -9.46 3.00 3.45
N THR A 319 -8.25 2.44 3.56
CA THR A 319 -7.64 1.68 2.45
C THR A 319 -8.23 0.28 2.33
N LEU A 320 -8.49 -0.43 3.44
CA LEU A 320 -9.27 -1.69 3.43
C LEU A 320 -10.60 -1.49 2.68
N ARG A 321 -11.33 -0.44 3.04
CA ARG A 321 -12.60 -0.09 2.40
C ARG A 321 -12.48 0.18 0.90
N VAL A 322 -11.43 0.85 0.41
CA VAL A 322 -11.20 0.99 -1.05
C VAL A 322 -10.99 -0.39 -1.68
N MET A 323 -10.18 -1.26 -1.06
CA MET A 323 -9.92 -2.59 -1.60
C MET A 323 -11.17 -3.47 -1.61
N THR A 324 -12.02 -3.42 -0.58
CA THR A 324 -13.31 -4.14 -0.57
C THR A 324 -14.26 -3.63 -1.67
N GLU A 325 -14.33 -2.31 -1.89
CA GLU A 325 -15.12 -1.72 -2.98
C GLU A 325 -14.60 -2.16 -4.37
N GLU A 326 -13.30 -2.18 -4.57
CA GLU A 326 -12.68 -2.64 -5.83
C GLU A 326 -12.73 -4.16 -6.01
N PHE A 327 -12.71 -4.97 -4.95
CA PHE A 327 -12.96 -6.41 -5.03
C PHE A 327 -14.41 -6.72 -5.42
N GLN A 328 -15.38 -5.97 -4.89
CA GLN A 328 -16.78 -6.10 -5.27
C GLN A 328 -16.99 -5.70 -6.75
N ARG A 329 -16.44 -4.57 -7.19
CA ARG A 329 -16.41 -4.17 -8.62
C ARG A 329 -15.77 -5.26 -9.49
N GLY A 330 -14.66 -5.84 -9.05
CA GLY A 330 -13.98 -6.92 -9.76
C GLY A 330 -14.85 -8.17 -9.90
N ASN A 331 -15.60 -8.54 -8.86
CA ASN A 331 -16.53 -9.68 -8.92
C ASN A 331 -17.66 -9.42 -9.92
N GLU A 332 -18.32 -8.26 -9.85
CA GLU A 332 -19.40 -7.86 -10.77
C GLU A 332 -18.93 -7.84 -12.24
N LEU A 333 -17.69 -7.40 -12.49
CA LEU A 333 -17.10 -7.43 -13.82
C LEU A 333 -16.67 -8.84 -14.27
N CYS A 334 -16.19 -9.70 -13.38
CA CYS A 334 -15.92 -11.10 -13.72
C CYS A 334 -17.21 -11.89 -13.99
N GLU A 335 -18.30 -11.63 -13.27
CA GLU A 335 -19.63 -12.17 -13.61
C GLU A 335 -20.13 -11.64 -14.96
N ALA A 336 -19.85 -10.38 -15.29
CA ALA A 336 -20.16 -9.82 -16.61
C ALA A 336 -19.28 -10.41 -17.74
N ILE A 337 -18.00 -10.72 -17.49
CA ILE A 337 -17.10 -11.42 -18.43
C ILE A 337 -17.55 -12.88 -18.63
N GLU A 338 -17.86 -13.62 -17.56
CA GLU A 338 -18.44 -14.97 -17.64
C GLU A 338 -19.78 -14.99 -18.41
N ALA A 339 -20.50 -13.86 -18.45
CA ALA A 339 -21.73 -13.67 -19.21
C ALA A 339 -21.55 -13.00 -20.59
N ASN A 340 -20.31 -12.82 -21.08
CA ASN A 340 -19.96 -12.16 -22.36
C ASN A 340 -20.53 -10.73 -22.52
N LYS A 341 -20.54 -9.93 -21.45
CA LYS A 341 -21.05 -8.54 -21.39
C LYS A 341 -19.99 -7.50 -21.04
N ALA A 342 -18.78 -7.92 -20.66
CA ALA A 342 -17.64 -7.07 -20.32
C ALA A 342 -16.34 -7.76 -20.76
N SER A 343 -15.21 -7.05 -20.64
CA SER A 343 -13.90 -7.51 -21.14
C SER A 343 -12.77 -7.35 -20.12
N TRP A 344 -11.61 -7.95 -20.38
CA TRP A 344 -10.43 -7.86 -19.50
C TRP A 344 -9.86 -6.42 -19.40
N GLU A 345 -10.00 -5.62 -20.46
CA GLU A 345 -9.70 -4.18 -20.46
C GLU A 345 -10.63 -3.43 -19.50
N SER A 346 -11.91 -3.81 -19.45
CA SER A 346 -12.93 -3.20 -18.58
C SER A 346 -12.61 -3.48 -17.10
N LEU A 347 -12.18 -4.72 -16.78
CA LEU A 347 -11.71 -5.09 -15.45
C LEU A 347 -10.51 -4.21 -15.02
N CYS A 348 -9.55 -4.01 -15.92
CA CYS A 348 -8.29 -3.30 -15.70
C CYS A 348 -8.30 -1.81 -16.09
N GLU A 349 -9.47 -1.19 -16.28
CA GLU A 349 -9.56 0.25 -16.62
C GLU A 349 -8.90 1.10 -15.49
N PRO A 350 -8.24 2.21 -15.79
CA PRO A 350 -7.69 3.10 -14.76
C PRO A 350 -8.76 3.64 -13.80
N PHE A 351 -8.49 3.65 -12.50
CA PHE A 351 -9.38 4.32 -11.53
C PHE A 351 -9.33 5.84 -11.73
N ALA A 352 -10.48 6.46 -12.02
CA ALA A 352 -10.62 7.89 -12.28
C ALA A 352 -10.50 8.76 -11.01
N PHE A 353 -9.32 8.70 -10.36
CA PHE A 353 -9.07 9.22 -9.02
C PHE A 353 -9.50 10.68 -8.83
N PHE A 354 -9.09 11.55 -9.76
CA PHE A 354 -9.39 12.99 -9.71
C PHE A 354 -10.84 13.36 -10.04
N GLU A 355 -11.64 12.38 -10.47
CA GLU A 355 -13.08 12.52 -10.71
C GLU A 355 -13.95 11.83 -9.66
N ALA A 356 -13.40 10.87 -8.90
CA ALA A 356 -14.14 10.16 -7.85
C ALA A 356 -14.53 11.09 -6.68
N TYR A 357 -13.60 11.89 -6.15
CA TYR A 357 -13.81 12.66 -4.92
C TYR A 357 -14.24 14.11 -5.19
N ARG A 358 -15.00 14.71 -4.28
CA ARG A 358 -15.37 16.15 -4.37
C ARG A 358 -14.30 17.07 -3.78
N ASN A 359 -13.57 16.53 -2.79
CA ASN A 359 -12.54 17.19 -2.01
C ASN A 359 -11.28 16.32 -2.02
N TYR A 360 -10.13 16.96 -1.98
CA TYR A 360 -8.82 16.32 -1.90
C TYR A 360 -7.99 17.04 -0.84
N LEU A 361 -7.03 16.33 -0.26
CA LEU A 361 -5.81 16.97 0.24
C LEU A 361 -4.76 16.92 -0.87
N ARG A 362 -4.00 18.01 -0.99
CA ARG A 362 -2.76 18.10 -1.76
C ARG A 362 -1.62 18.27 -0.76
N ILE A 363 -0.58 17.47 -0.93
CA ILE A 363 0.64 17.46 -0.12
C ILE A 363 1.77 17.83 -1.07
N ASP A 364 2.24 19.07 -0.99
CA ASP A 364 3.36 19.58 -1.77
C ASP A 364 4.64 19.52 -0.96
N ILE A 365 5.72 19.08 -1.60
CA ILE A 365 7.08 19.08 -1.04
C ILE A 365 8.08 19.59 -2.06
N ALA A 366 9.14 20.23 -1.59
CA ALA A 366 10.28 20.60 -2.41
C ALA A 366 11.58 20.64 -1.60
N ALA A 367 12.71 20.68 -2.31
CA ALA A 367 14.06 20.92 -1.80
C ALA A 367 14.88 21.73 -2.83
N GLU A 368 16.11 22.12 -2.49
CA GLU A 368 16.99 22.90 -3.41
C GLU A 368 17.83 22.03 -4.37
N SER A 369 18.09 20.77 -4.02
CA SER A 369 18.93 19.85 -4.80
C SER A 369 18.20 18.55 -5.16
N GLU A 370 18.68 17.83 -6.16
CA GLU A 370 18.11 16.53 -6.53
C GLU A 370 18.29 15.48 -5.43
N ASP A 371 19.47 15.42 -4.80
CA ASP A 371 19.76 14.45 -3.74
C ASP A 371 18.95 14.72 -2.47
N ASP A 372 18.75 15.98 -2.11
CA ASP A 372 17.91 16.36 -0.98
C ASP A 372 16.44 16.12 -1.29
N MET A 373 15.99 16.42 -2.52
CA MET A 373 14.64 16.06 -2.95
C MET A 373 14.43 14.55 -2.91
N ARG A 374 15.40 13.75 -3.34
CA ARG A 374 15.34 12.28 -3.35
C ARG A 374 15.21 11.70 -1.93
N LYS A 375 16.00 12.21 -0.97
CA LYS A 375 15.93 11.84 0.46
C LYS A 375 14.61 12.30 1.09
N TRP A 376 14.25 13.57 0.90
CA TRP A 376 13.05 14.20 1.46
C TRP A 376 11.77 13.54 0.94
N LYS A 377 11.73 13.22 -0.35
CA LYS A 377 10.67 12.43 -0.99
C LYS A 377 10.45 11.09 -0.27
N GLY A 378 11.49 10.26 -0.17
CA GLY A 378 11.37 8.93 0.46
C GLY A 378 10.94 9.02 1.93
N TRP A 379 11.45 10.02 2.67
CA TRP A 379 11.03 10.29 4.05
C TRP A 379 9.56 10.68 4.15
N VAL A 380 9.07 11.60 3.31
CA VAL A 380 7.68 12.05 3.32
C VAL A 380 6.73 10.93 2.85
N GLU A 381 7.09 10.19 1.80
CA GLU A 381 6.30 9.05 1.30
C GLU A 381 6.07 8.02 2.40
N SER A 382 7.10 7.67 3.18
CA SER A 382 6.98 6.77 4.33
C SER A 382 5.97 7.23 5.39
N ARG A 383 5.69 8.54 5.45
CA ARG A 383 4.82 9.20 6.44
C ARG A 383 3.42 9.54 5.92
N ILE A 384 3.16 9.52 4.61
CA ILE A 384 1.82 9.80 4.04
C ILE A 384 0.71 8.94 4.68
N ARG A 385 1.03 7.70 5.03
CA ARG A 385 0.12 6.79 5.77
C ARG A 385 -0.23 7.28 7.19
N LEU A 386 0.67 7.98 7.87
CA LEU A 386 0.42 8.53 9.20
C LEU A 386 -0.64 9.64 9.15
N LEU A 387 -0.64 10.48 8.09
CA LEU A 387 -1.71 11.47 7.91
C LEU A 387 -3.08 10.80 7.72
N THR A 388 -3.17 9.68 6.99
CA THR A 388 -4.40 8.87 6.90
C THR A 388 -4.86 8.41 8.28
N LEU A 389 -3.95 7.89 9.11
CA LEU A 389 -4.28 7.42 10.46
C LEU A 389 -4.66 8.57 11.43
N LYS A 390 -3.93 9.69 11.41
CA LYS A 390 -4.26 10.87 12.21
C LYS A 390 -5.64 11.45 11.83
N ILE A 391 -6.01 11.45 10.54
CA ILE A 391 -7.37 11.85 10.10
C ILE A 391 -8.44 10.82 10.52
N GLU A 392 -8.17 9.52 10.40
CA GLU A 392 -9.10 8.48 10.88
C GLU A 392 -9.34 8.59 12.39
N ARG A 393 -8.30 8.83 13.18
CA ARG A 393 -8.34 9.09 14.64
C ARG A 393 -9.15 10.35 14.96
N ASP A 394 -8.73 11.51 14.44
CA ASP A 394 -9.25 12.82 14.84
C ASP A 394 -10.68 13.08 14.33
N THR A 395 -11.16 12.30 13.35
CA THR A 395 -12.54 12.37 12.85
C THR A 395 -13.40 11.16 13.21
N ALA A 396 -12.95 10.31 14.16
CA ALA A 396 -13.63 9.08 14.58
C ALA A 396 -14.07 8.15 13.42
N GLY A 397 -13.25 8.08 12.36
CA GLY A 397 -13.51 7.30 11.15
C GLY A 397 -14.67 7.81 10.28
N VAL A 398 -15.18 9.03 10.54
CA VAL A 398 -16.27 9.64 9.76
C VAL A 398 -15.74 10.27 8.46
N LEU A 399 -14.55 10.87 8.49
CA LEU A 399 -13.82 11.27 7.28
C LEU A 399 -12.92 10.11 6.83
N GLN A 400 -13.01 9.77 5.55
CA GLN A 400 -12.32 8.62 4.95
C GLN A 400 -11.39 9.11 3.82
N CYS A 401 -10.15 8.64 3.84
CA CYS A 401 -9.11 9.04 2.90
C CYS A 401 -8.83 7.94 1.86
N HIS A 402 -8.56 8.34 0.63
CA HIS A 402 -7.96 7.47 -0.39
C HIS A 402 -6.63 8.12 -0.81
N PRO A 403 -5.48 7.72 -0.23
CA PRO A 403 -4.19 8.22 -0.68
C PRO A 403 -3.87 7.68 -2.07
N HIS A 404 -3.51 8.54 -3.02
CA HIS A 404 -3.07 8.09 -4.34
C HIS A 404 -1.68 7.42 -4.23
N PRO A 405 -1.46 6.22 -4.82
CA PRO A 405 -0.16 5.55 -4.74
C PRO A 405 0.98 6.24 -5.51
N GLY A 406 0.66 6.97 -6.57
CA GLY A 406 1.63 7.65 -7.43
C GLY A 406 1.84 9.11 -7.08
N GLU A 407 3.05 9.59 -7.30
CA GLU A 407 3.46 11.00 -7.25
C GLU A 407 3.00 11.79 -8.49
N PHE A 408 3.05 13.11 -8.38
CA PHE A 408 2.89 14.05 -9.50
C PHE A 408 3.91 15.18 -9.36
N SER A 409 4.47 15.66 -10.47
CA SER A 409 5.33 16.85 -10.48
C SER A 409 4.87 17.84 -11.55
N ASP A 410 5.07 19.12 -11.27
CA ASP A 410 4.85 20.19 -12.24
C ASP A 410 6.16 20.38 -13.01
N LYS A 411 6.18 20.12 -14.33
CA LYS A 411 7.40 20.23 -15.14
C LYS A 411 7.98 21.65 -15.20
N SER A 412 7.24 22.67 -14.78
CA SER A 412 7.75 24.04 -14.63
C SER A 412 8.53 24.27 -13.32
N LYS A 413 8.54 23.29 -12.40
CA LYS A 413 9.14 23.38 -11.08
C LYS A 413 10.09 22.19 -10.83
N PRO A 414 11.41 22.33 -11.07
CA PRO A 414 12.36 21.32 -10.63
C PRO A 414 12.28 21.15 -9.11
N PHE A 415 12.60 19.93 -8.65
CA PHE A 415 12.64 19.56 -7.22
C PHE A 415 11.35 19.89 -6.45
N HIS A 416 10.17 19.74 -7.09
CA HIS A 416 8.86 19.91 -6.45
C HIS A 416 7.90 18.77 -6.79
N HIS A 417 7.44 18.05 -5.78
CA HIS A 417 6.54 16.89 -5.91
C HIS A 417 5.21 17.12 -5.15
N SER A 418 4.13 16.54 -5.66
CA SER A 418 2.77 16.66 -5.16
C SER A 418 2.12 15.29 -5.00
N TYR A 419 1.56 15.02 -3.82
CA TYR A 419 0.72 13.84 -3.54
C TYR A 419 -0.71 14.27 -3.26
N PHE A 420 -1.65 13.34 -3.46
CA PHE A 420 -3.08 13.62 -3.31
C PHE A 420 -3.80 12.56 -2.48
N MET A 421 -4.70 13.00 -1.61
CA MET A 421 -5.66 12.12 -0.91
C MET A 421 -7.09 12.50 -1.29
N GLY A 422 -7.87 11.56 -1.83
CA GLY A 422 -9.30 11.75 -2.05
C GLY A 422 -10.07 11.70 -0.73
N LEU A 423 -10.90 12.70 -0.45
CA LEU A 423 -11.68 12.80 0.79
C LEU A 423 -13.17 12.53 0.56
N ARG A 424 -13.77 11.66 1.39
CA ARG A 424 -15.23 11.45 1.46
C ARG A 424 -15.70 11.17 2.89
N ARG A 425 -16.98 11.43 3.19
CA ARG A 425 -17.59 10.94 4.43
C ARG A 425 -17.93 9.45 4.32
N LYS A 426 -17.91 8.74 5.44
CA LYS A 426 -18.44 7.39 5.60
C LYS A 426 -19.94 7.38 5.25
N GLN A 427 -20.38 6.35 4.53
CA GLN A 427 -21.81 6.19 4.22
C GLN A 427 -22.58 5.77 5.49
N GLY A 428 -23.87 6.11 5.56
CA GLY A 428 -24.75 5.75 6.70
C GLY A 428 -24.63 6.64 7.95
N THR A 429 -23.62 7.51 8.07
CA THR A 429 -23.61 8.54 9.13
C THR A 429 -24.62 9.63 8.78
N ASN A 430 -25.62 9.86 9.65
CA ASN A 430 -26.66 10.89 9.46
C ASN A 430 -26.03 12.26 9.16
N PRO A 431 -26.21 12.84 7.95
CA PRO A 431 -25.56 14.08 7.61
C PRO A 431 -26.30 15.25 8.26
N GLN A 432 -25.73 15.80 9.34
CA GLN A 432 -25.93 17.22 9.62
C GLN A 432 -25.33 18.01 8.44
N GLN A 433 -26.18 18.47 7.53
CA GLN A 433 -25.79 19.05 6.24
C GLN A 433 -25.13 20.43 6.43
N GLY A 434 -23.87 20.44 6.84
CA GLY A 434 -23.07 21.64 7.06
C GLY A 434 -21.77 21.42 7.85
N GLU A 435 -21.68 20.35 8.63
CA GLU A 435 -20.60 20.11 9.59
C GLU A 435 -19.22 19.95 8.93
N GLN A 436 -18.38 20.98 8.99
CA GLN A 436 -17.03 20.97 8.40
C GLN A 436 -16.06 20.23 9.34
N PHE A 437 -15.21 19.36 8.80
CA PHE A 437 -14.11 18.77 9.56
C PHE A 437 -12.96 19.78 9.63
N ASP A 438 -12.61 20.23 10.82
CA ASP A 438 -11.40 21.02 11.04
C ASP A 438 -10.22 20.08 11.34
N ILE A 439 -9.48 19.72 10.29
CA ILE A 439 -8.27 18.89 10.37
C ILE A 439 -6.98 19.73 10.44
N ARG A 440 -7.06 21.04 10.74
CA ARG A 440 -5.86 21.89 10.77
C ARG A 440 -4.86 21.43 11.82
N LEU A 441 -5.34 21.07 13.01
CA LEU A 441 -4.50 20.53 14.09
C LEU A 441 -3.87 19.19 13.68
N THR A 442 -4.65 18.29 13.08
CA THR A 442 -4.20 17.01 12.50
C THR A 442 -3.09 17.19 11.45
N VAL A 443 -3.20 18.23 10.62
CA VAL A 443 -2.23 18.56 9.58
C VAL A 443 -0.93 19.15 10.16
N GLU A 444 -1.02 20.04 11.15
CA GLU A 444 0.18 20.57 11.82
C GLU A 444 0.86 19.49 12.69
N ASP A 445 0.08 18.63 13.33
CA ASP A 445 0.55 17.42 14.03
C ASP A 445 1.28 16.46 13.06
N PHE A 446 0.78 16.25 11.85
CA PHE A 446 1.49 15.49 10.81
C PHE A 446 2.76 16.18 10.30
N LYS A 447 2.72 17.50 10.05
CA LYS A 447 3.89 18.26 9.58
C LYS A 447 5.04 18.22 10.60
N ARG A 448 4.74 18.19 11.91
CA ARG A 448 5.73 18.01 12.97
C ARG A 448 6.47 16.67 12.86
N ASP A 449 5.77 15.55 12.70
CA ASP A 449 6.40 14.23 12.50
C ASP A 449 7.29 14.16 11.26
N VAL A 450 6.95 14.97 10.24
CA VAL A 450 7.71 15.08 8.98
C VAL A 450 8.96 15.95 9.16
N TYR A 451 8.86 17.08 9.86
CA TYR A 451 10.01 17.94 10.18
C TYR A 451 10.94 17.35 11.24
N ALA A 452 10.53 16.29 11.96
CA ALA A 452 11.40 15.51 12.85
C ALA A 452 12.41 14.59 12.09
N TYR A 453 12.89 15.03 10.92
CA TYR A 453 13.88 14.31 10.11
C TYR A 453 15.29 14.71 10.51
N SER A 454 16.12 13.73 10.89
CA SER A 454 17.50 13.96 11.35
C SER A 454 18.41 14.65 10.32
N PHE A 455 18.04 14.62 9.03
CA PHE A 455 18.77 15.26 7.94
C PHE A 455 17.94 16.39 7.28
N TRP A 456 16.98 16.98 8.00
CA TRP A 456 16.22 18.12 7.52
C TRP A 456 17.11 19.36 7.30
N THR A 457 16.89 20.05 6.18
CA THR A 457 17.52 21.35 5.88
C THR A 457 16.45 22.43 5.75
N SER A 458 16.82 23.70 5.93
CA SER A 458 15.90 24.84 5.81
C SER A 458 15.22 24.98 4.44
N SER A 459 15.74 24.31 3.39
CA SER A 459 15.15 24.27 2.06
C SER A 459 14.21 23.10 1.80
N MET A 460 14.25 22.05 2.62
CA MET A 460 13.24 21.00 2.63
C MET A 460 11.94 21.52 3.26
N TRP A 461 10.88 21.72 2.47
CA TRP A 461 9.57 22.12 3.00
C TRP A 461 8.44 21.15 2.64
N ILE A 462 7.38 21.18 3.45
CA ILE A 462 6.11 20.49 3.22
C ILE A 462 4.93 21.43 3.46
N HIS A 463 3.99 21.46 2.52
CA HIS A 463 2.71 22.14 2.62
C HIS A 463 1.56 21.17 2.37
N VAL A 464 0.51 21.23 3.20
CA VAL A 464 -0.68 20.38 3.05
C VAL A 464 -1.90 21.29 3.00
N CYS A 465 -2.68 21.21 1.92
CA CYS A 465 -3.85 22.06 1.70
C CYS A 465 -5.07 21.27 1.21
N HIS A 466 -6.26 21.80 1.50
CA HIS A 466 -7.52 21.29 0.95
C HIS A 466 -7.77 21.87 -0.44
N VAL A 467 -8.10 21.00 -1.40
CA VAL A 467 -8.41 21.36 -2.78
C VAL A 467 -9.75 20.75 -3.19
N ARG A 468 -10.66 21.54 -3.77
CA ARG A 468 -11.91 21.02 -4.34
C ARG A 468 -11.64 20.47 -5.74
N ARG A 469 -12.39 19.46 -6.20
CA ARG A 469 -12.22 18.82 -7.53
C ARG A 469 -11.99 19.82 -8.69
N LYS A 470 -12.80 20.89 -8.73
CA LYS A 470 -12.76 21.91 -9.78
C LYS A 470 -11.53 22.83 -9.72
N ASP A 471 -10.84 22.87 -8.58
CA ASP A 471 -9.67 23.70 -8.32
C ASP A 471 -8.36 22.87 -8.32
N LEU A 472 -8.43 21.56 -8.64
CA LEU A 472 -7.25 20.72 -8.87
C LEU A 472 -6.35 21.29 -9.99
N PRO A 473 -5.01 21.28 -9.82
CA PRO A 473 -4.09 21.81 -10.83
C PRO A 473 -4.07 20.94 -12.09
N ASN A 474 -3.85 21.55 -13.25
CA ASN A 474 -3.99 20.86 -14.54
C ASN A 474 -2.99 19.70 -14.76
N PHE A 475 -1.80 19.76 -14.15
CA PHE A 475 -0.74 18.74 -14.34
C PHE A 475 -1.12 17.33 -13.86
N VAL A 476 -2.19 17.16 -13.08
CA VAL A 476 -2.66 15.83 -12.64
C VAL A 476 -3.48 15.09 -13.70
N PHE A 477 -3.89 15.77 -14.77
CA PHE A 477 -4.65 15.19 -15.86
C PHE A 477 -3.74 14.87 -17.07
N PRO A 478 -3.97 13.76 -17.80
CA PRO A 478 -3.21 13.44 -19.01
C PRO A 478 -3.16 14.61 -20.01
N GLY A 479 -1.97 14.95 -20.49
CA GLY A 479 -1.75 16.10 -21.39
C GLY A 479 -2.05 17.48 -20.78
N GLY A 480 -2.29 17.57 -19.47
CA GLY A 480 -2.75 18.81 -18.81
C GLY A 480 -4.23 19.15 -19.06
N VAL A 481 -4.97 18.30 -19.80
CA VAL A 481 -6.35 18.57 -20.19
C VAL A 481 -7.31 17.90 -19.22
N ARG A 482 -8.03 18.72 -18.45
CA ARG A 482 -9.11 18.25 -17.58
C ARG A 482 -10.22 17.59 -18.42
N PRO A 483 -10.66 16.37 -18.08
CA PRO A 483 -11.79 15.71 -18.74
C PRO A 483 -13.04 16.60 -18.79
N ALA A 484 -13.71 16.60 -19.94
CA ALA A 484 -14.97 17.34 -20.12
C ALA A 484 -16.01 16.77 -19.14
N GLN A 485 -16.63 17.63 -18.33
CA GLN A 485 -17.69 17.17 -17.44
C GLN A 485 -18.85 16.66 -18.30
N PRO A 486 -19.40 15.45 -18.03
CA PRO A 486 -20.61 15.02 -18.69
C PRO A 486 -21.70 16.05 -18.41
N ALA A 487 -22.27 16.62 -19.47
CA ALA A 487 -23.33 17.61 -19.35
C ALA A 487 -24.45 17.02 -18.49
N ARG A 488 -24.90 17.78 -17.48
CA ARG A 488 -26.02 17.35 -16.65
C ARG A 488 -27.22 17.07 -17.55
N SER A 489 -27.61 15.80 -17.65
CA SER A 489 -28.89 15.43 -18.21
C SER A 489 -29.97 16.08 -17.34
N GLU A 490 -30.66 17.08 -17.88
CA GLU A 490 -31.84 17.64 -17.23
C GLU A 490 -32.90 16.56 -17.18
N SER A 491 -33.02 15.91 -16.02
CA SER A 491 -34.07 14.95 -15.70
C SER A 491 -35.41 15.69 -15.60
N ARG A 492 -36.00 16.00 -16.76
CA ARG A 492 -37.33 16.59 -16.90
C ARG A 492 -38.32 15.78 -16.07
N SER A 493 -38.77 16.39 -14.97
CA SER A 493 -39.77 15.82 -14.07
C SER A 493 -41.06 15.56 -14.84
N VAL A 494 -41.47 14.29 -14.93
CA VAL A 494 -42.71 13.89 -15.59
C VAL A 494 -43.90 14.29 -14.72
N SER A 495 -44.48 15.45 -15.01
CA SER A 495 -45.75 15.89 -14.43
C SER A 495 -46.90 15.07 -15.04
N LYS A 496 -47.60 14.31 -14.20
CA LYS A 496 -48.83 13.61 -14.58
C LYS A 496 -49.98 14.62 -14.73
N SER A 497 -50.75 14.48 -15.80
CA SER A 497 -52.15 14.95 -15.86
C SER A 497 -53.01 13.92 -16.62
N LEU A 498 -54.16 13.55 -16.03
CA LEU A 498 -55.21 12.79 -16.72
C LEU A 498 -56.20 13.81 -17.30
N GLY A 499 -56.70 13.61 -18.53
CA GLY A 499 -57.39 14.70 -19.24
C GLY A 499 -58.35 14.36 -20.39
N SER A 500 -58.87 13.12 -20.49
CA SER A 500 -59.87 12.71 -21.50
C SER A 500 -59.38 12.69 -22.96
N ALA A 501 -60.19 12.09 -23.85
CA ALA A 501 -59.81 11.72 -25.21
C ALA A 501 -60.74 12.28 -26.30
N LYS A 502 -60.17 12.54 -27.47
CA LYS A 502 -60.80 12.37 -28.79
C LYS A 502 -59.71 12.22 -29.85
N ALA A 503 -59.99 11.48 -30.91
CA ALA A 503 -59.04 11.17 -31.97
C ALA A 503 -59.54 11.69 -33.33
N THR A 504 -58.62 12.20 -34.16
CA THR A 504 -58.54 11.95 -35.62
C THR A 504 -57.33 12.64 -36.26
N SER A 505 -56.57 11.87 -37.06
CA SER A 505 -55.93 12.21 -38.35
C SER A 505 -55.03 13.46 -38.55
N VAL A 506 -53.79 13.16 -38.96
CA VAL A 506 -52.95 13.74 -40.05
C VAL A 506 -52.42 15.20 -40.03
N ASP A 507 -51.11 15.26 -40.33
CA ASP A 507 -50.35 16.20 -41.18
C ASP A 507 -50.08 17.69 -40.86
N ALA A 508 -48.78 17.99 -40.99
CA ALA A 508 -48.16 19.17 -41.63
C ALA A 508 -48.15 20.58 -40.96
N ALA A 509 -47.00 20.84 -40.32
CA ALA A 509 -46.07 21.92 -40.68
C ALA A 509 -46.24 23.39 -40.19
N PHE A 510 -45.11 24.12 -40.26
CA PHE A 510 -44.87 25.57 -40.17
C PHE A 510 -45.32 26.41 -38.94
N SER A 511 -44.33 26.61 -38.03
CA SER A 511 -43.71 27.91 -37.75
C SER A 511 -44.47 29.12 -37.12
N ARG A 512 -43.83 29.63 -36.05
CA ARG A 512 -43.55 31.06 -35.71
C ARG A 512 -44.56 31.93 -34.92
N LYS A 513 -44.06 32.32 -33.73
CA LYS A 513 -43.85 33.70 -33.19
C LYS A 513 -44.88 34.36 -32.24
N ARG A 514 -44.27 35.14 -31.32
CA ARG A 514 -44.79 36.17 -30.36
C ARG A 514 -45.54 35.57 -29.14
N LYS A 515 -45.17 35.81 -27.86
CA LYS A 515 -44.38 36.83 -27.10
C LYS A 515 -45.21 38.03 -26.59
N HIS A 516 -45.05 38.34 -25.29
CA HIS A 516 -45.56 39.50 -24.53
C HIS A 516 -47.09 39.44 -24.21
N ASP A 517 -47.59 39.93 -23.06
CA ASP A 517 -46.89 40.53 -21.88
C ASP A 517 -47.74 40.55 -20.57
N GLU A 518 -47.09 40.92 -19.45
CA GLU A 518 -47.50 41.83 -18.32
C GLU A 518 -48.96 41.89 -17.76
N VAL A 519 -49.30 42.32 -16.52
CA VAL A 519 -48.61 42.69 -15.24
C VAL A 519 -49.66 42.88 -14.11
N ASN A 520 -49.26 42.76 -12.82
CA ASN A 520 -49.96 43.24 -11.61
C ASN A 520 -51.39 42.68 -11.30
N THR A 521 -52.01 42.89 -10.12
CA THR A 521 -51.58 43.45 -8.81
C THR A 521 -52.25 42.62 -7.70
N GLY A 522 -51.57 42.31 -6.59
CA GLY A 522 -51.73 43.05 -5.33
C GLY A 522 -52.54 42.22 -4.32
N PHE A 523 -52.65 42.50 -3.02
CA PHE A 523 -51.96 43.38 -2.07
C PHE A 523 -52.65 43.11 -0.71
N THR A 524 -51.93 42.69 0.35
CA THR A 524 -52.33 42.79 1.78
C THR A 524 -53.59 42.03 2.29
N SER A 525 -53.79 41.71 3.57
CA SER A 525 -52.91 41.53 4.76
C SER A 525 -53.73 40.94 5.93
N LYS A 526 -53.04 40.49 7.00
CA LYS A 526 -53.57 40.28 8.37
C LYS A 526 -54.54 39.11 8.58
N GLU A 527 -54.76 38.60 9.81
CA GLU A 527 -53.88 38.28 10.96
C GLU A 527 -54.75 37.61 12.04
N SER A 528 -54.19 36.71 12.87
CA SER A 528 -54.73 36.27 14.19
C SER A 528 -56.07 35.48 14.19
N CYS A 529 -56.48 34.73 15.22
CA CYS A 529 -55.78 33.96 16.27
C CYS A 529 -56.79 33.04 17.00
N LEU A 530 -56.31 31.90 17.55
CA LEU A 530 -56.79 31.17 18.77
C LEU A 530 -58.30 30.79 18.88
N ALA A 531 -58.69 29.51 18.90
CA ALA A 531 -58.76 28.58 20.07
C ALA A 531 -59.99 28.83 21.01
N MET A 532 -60.56 27.93 21.84
CA MET A 532 -60.27 26.56 22.32
C MET A 532 -61.58 25.79 22.66
N SER A 533 -61.51 24.45 22.78
CA SER A 533 -62.35 23.59 23.67
C SER A 533 -61.70 22.18 23.73
N SER A 534 -61.15 21.68 24.86
CA SER A 534 -61.80 20.96 26.00
C SER A 534 -62.43 19.60 25.60
N SER A 535 -62.25 18.46 26.32
CA SER A 535 -61.49 18.16 27.55
C SER A 535 -61.53 16.64 27.85
N ASP A 536 -60.53 16.10 28.59
CA ASP A 536 -60.56 14.88 29.45
C ASP A 536 -60.92 13.48 28.83
N ALA A 537 -60.55 12.31 29.39
CA ALA A 537 -59.40 11.89 30.23
C ALA A 537 -59.33 10.33 30.36
N SER A 538 -58.19 9.79 30.80
CA SER A 538 -58.00 8.49 31.50
C SER A 538 -58.09 7.12 30.77
N SER A 539 -57.55 6.09 31.46
CA SER A 539 -57.33 4.64 31.16
C SER A 539 -56.96 3.96 32.52
N PRO A 540 -56.84 2.62 32.76
CA PRO A 540 -57.07 1.39 31.97
C PRO A 540 -58.05 0.36 32.67
N GLY A 541 -58.12 -0.92 32.25
CA GLY A 541 -58.86 -2.00 32.96
C GLY A 541 -58.75 -3.43 32.38
N GLU A 542 -59.01 -4.49 33.17
CA GLU A 542 -58.59 -5.89 32.92
C GLU A 542 -59.69 -6.96 32.58
N THR A 543 -59.25 -8.12 32.05
CA THR A 543 -59.76 -9.53 32.20
C THR A 543 -61.00 -10.14 31.46
N ARG A 544 -60.79 -11.42 31.07
CA ARG A 544 -61.70 -12.62 31.00
C ARG A 544 -62.71 -12.90 29.84
N GLU A 545 -62.27 -13.78 28.92
CA GLU A 545 -62.76 -15.18 28.66
C GLU A 545 -64.17 -15.59 28.10
N LEU A 546 -64.11 -16.48 27.08
CA LEU A 546 -64.92 -17.72 26.78
C LEU A 546 -66.03 -17.79 25.68
N LYS A 547 -65.76 -18.67 24.68
CA LYS A 547 -66.67 -19.60 23.90
C LYS A 547 -67.70 -19.00 22.92
N ARG A 548 -68.16 -19.66 21.82
CA ARG A 548 -67.88 -20.92 21.03
C ARG A 548 -68.37 -20.61 19.57
N PHE A 549 -68.24 -21.34 18.44
CA PHE A 549 -67.91 -22.71 17.97
C PHE A 549 -66.86 -22.61 16.81
N GLU A 550 -66.30 -23.63 16.11
CA GLU A 550 -66.63 -25.03 15.75
C GLU A 550 -67.74 -25.24 14.69
N ALA A 551 -67.70 -26.22 13.78
CA ALA A 551 -66.65 -27.21 13.39
C ALA A 551 -66.52 -27.18 11.83
N ASP A 552 -66.11 -28.17 11.03
CA ASP A 552 -65.66 -29.59 11.13
C ASP A 552 -64.94 -29.92 9.78
N ILE A 553 -64.13 -30.96 9.53
CA ILE A 553 -63.59 -32.12 10.28
C ILE A 553 -62.20 -32.45 9.66
N GLY A 554 -61.25 -33.14 10.31
CA GLY A 554 -60.98 -34.59 10.12
C GLY A 554 -60.03 -34.92 8.95
N ASP A 555 -59.33 -36.06 8.89
CA ASP A 555 -58.89 -37.06 9.90
C ASP A 555 -57.78 -37.96 9.23
N THR A 556 -57.15 -39.03 9.74
CA THR A 556 -57.30 -39.89 10.94
C THR A 556 -55.95 -40.56 11.27
N LEU A 557 -55.60 -40.65 12.58
CA LEU A 557 -54.87 -41.76 13.26
C LEU A 557 -53.40 -42.12 12.84
N ASN A 558 -52.50 -42.61 13.71
CA ASN A 558 -52.57 -42.91 15.16
C ASN A 558 -51.19 -42.79 15.89
N SER A 559 -51.24 -42.68 17.24
CA SER A 559 -50.28 -43.11 18.30
C SER A 559 -48.77 -43.34 18.00
N GLY A 560 -47.79 -42.93 18.83
CA GLY A 560 -47.82 -42.22 20.12
C GLY A 560 -46.78 -42.77 21.13
N GLY A 561 -46.05 -41.90 21.84
CA GLY A 561 -45.14 -42.28 22.94
C GLY A 561 -43.96 -41.30 23.18
N LEU A 562 -43.60 -41.05 24.44
CA LEU A 562 -42.38 -40.34 24.85
C LEU A 562 -41.32 -41.34 25.33
N VAL A 563 -40.04 -41.11 25.05
CA VAL A 563 -38.95 -40.90 26.05
C VAL A 563 -37.82 -40.10 25.36
N ASP A 564 -37.06 -39.31 26.12
CA ASP A 564 -35.71 -38.86 25.72
C ASP A 564 -34.79 -40.03 25.40
N ASN A 565 -33.81 -39.81 24.50
CA ASN A 565 -32.56 -40.57 24.51
C ASN A 565 -31.43 -39.79 23.85
N GLN A 566 -30.48 -39.34 24.66
CA GLN A 566 -29.17 -38.90 24.19
C GLN A 566 -28.38 -40.14 23.72
N ILE A 567 -27.67 -40.02 22.59
CA ILE A 567 -26.58 -40.94 22.26
C ILE A 567 -25.28 -40.25 22.66
N ASP A 568 -24.86 -40.48 23.90
CA ASP A 568 -23.51 -40.17 24.38
C ASP A 568 -22.71 -41.48 24.43
N VAL A 569 -21.52 -41.50 23.82
CA VAL A 569 -20.65 -42.68 23.75
C VAL A 569 -19.28 -42.32 24.33
N SER A 570 -19.24 -42.27 25.66
CA SER A 570 -18.02 -42.13 26.44
C SER A 570 -17.35 -43.49 26.64
N VAL A 571 -16.07 -43.63 26.25
CA VAL A 571 -15.22 -44.77 26.63
C VAL A 571 -13.89 -44.26 27.19
N LYS A 572 -13.58 -44.66 28.43
CA LYS A 572 -12.32 -44.38 29.13
C LYS A 572 -11.31 -45.50 28.91
N SER A 573 -10.01 -45.18 28.83
CA SER A 573 -9.00 -45.79 29.71
C SER A 573 -7.71 -44.93 29.71
N THR A 574 -7.17 -44.44 30.84
CA THR A 574 -6.37 -45.10 31.91
C THR A 574 -5.04 -45.74 31.45
N LEU A 575 -3.94 -45.26 32.04
CA LEU A 575 -2.59 -45.86 32.08
C LEU A 575 -2.57 -47.10 33.02
N PRO A 576 -1.52 -47.95 32.96
CA PRO A 576 -0.50 -47.87 34.04
C PRO A 576 0.95 -48.20 33.61
N VAL A 577 1.88 -48.04 34.55
CA VAL A 577 3.33 -48.33 34.47
C VAL A 577 3.64 -49.66 35.19
N PRO A 578 4.72 -50.38 34.82
CA PRO A 578 5.53 -51.12 35.80
C PRO A 578 7.03 -50.73 35.76
N SER A 579 7.82 -51.16 36.76
CA SER A 579 9.16 -50.62 37.05
C SER A 579 10.19 -51.67 37.52
N SER A 580 11.47 -51.28 37.51
CA SER A 580 12.62 -51.91 38.22
C SER A 580 13.22 -53.20 37.63
N GLY A 581 14.56 -53.40 37.75
CA GLY A 581 15.18 -54.71 37.43
C GLY A 581 16.69 -54.87 37.08
N ALA A 582 17.63 -54.20 37.78
CA ALA A 582 19.05 -54.61 38.02
C ALA A 582 20.01 -55.24 36.94
N ALA A 583 21.22 -54.64 36.82
CA ALA A 583 22.55 -55.24 36.47
C ALA A 583 22.74 -55.87 35.05
N VAL A 584 23.94 -56.03 34.45
CA VAL A 584 25.33 -56.31 34.92
C VAL A 584 26.41 -55.54 34.06
N THR A 585 27.69 -55.65 34.42
CA THR A 585 28.96 -55.10 33.84
C THR A 585 29.17 -55.28 32.31
N GLU A 586 30.10 -54.63 31.59
CA GLU A 586 31.48 -54.10 31.88
C GLU A 586 31.71 -52.69 31.25
N THR A 587 32.45 -51.74 31.84
CA THR A 587 33.93 -51.57 31.94
C THR A 587 34.62 -51.56 30.55
N ILE A 588 35.13 -50.44 30.03
CA ILE A 588 36.47 -49.81 30.24
C ILE A 588 36.33 -48.33 29.77
N ALA A 589 36.58 -47.25 30.54
CA ALA A 589 37.81 -46.77 31.22
C ALA A 589 38.91 -46.29 30.22
N VAL A 590 39.73 -45.24 30.42
CA VAL A 590 40.01 -44.29 31.53
C VAL A 590 40.19 -42.90 30.83
N LYS A 591 39.73 -41.74 31.34
CA LYS A 591 40.38 -40.89 32.38
C LYS A 591 39.61 -39.54 32.51
N GLN A 592 40.02 -38.68 33.44
CA GLN A 592 39.55 -37.30 33.63
C GLN A 592 40.73 -36.34 33.95
N SER A 593 40.50 -35.03 33.75
CA SER A 593 41.06 -33.92 34.54
C SER A 593 40.30 -32.63 34.13
N ALA A 594 39.29 -32.13 34.84
CA ALA A 594 39.20 -31.69 36.24
C ALA A 594 39.86 -30.31 36.49
N GLU A 595 39.06 -29.24 36.28
CA GLU A 595 38.73 -28.12 37.19
C GLU A 595 39.81 -27.47 38.10
N PRO A 596 39.72 -26.13 38.35
CA PRO A 596 38.76 -25.67 39.36
C PRO A 596 37.98 -24.37 39.05
N THR A 597 36.95 -24.12 39.86
CA THR A 597 35.93 -23.07 39.70
C THR A 597 36.24 -21.77 40.47
N VAL A 598 36.04 -20.61 39.82
CA VAL A 598 35.64 -19.32 40.44
C VAL A 598 34.74 -18.58 39.43
N GLY A 599 33.60 -17.96 39.75
CA GLY A 599 32.88 -17.91 41.02
C GLY A 599 32.44 -16.50 41.43
N HIS A 600 31.37 -15.96 40.85
CA HIS A 600 30.61 -14.85 41.45
C HIS A 600 29.17 -14.77 40.92
N GLN A 601 28.24 -14.25 41.75
CA GLN A 601 26.83 -14.08 41.45
C GLN A 601 26.45 -12.62 41.16
N SER A 602 25.68 -12.43 40.09
CA SER A 602 24.67 -11.38 39.89
C SER A 602 23.75 -11.89 38.77
N GLY A 603 22.46 -11.62 38.70
CA GLY A 603 21.68 -10.53 39.28
C GLY A 603 20.71 -10.07 38.18
N SER A 604 19.72 -10.91 37.88
CA SER A 604 18.94 -10.84 36.64
C SER A 604 17.94 -9.68 36.60
N HIS A 605 18.39 -8.50 36.21
CA HIS A 605 17.52 -7.44 35.70
C HIS A 605 17.31 -7.64 34.20
N GLY A 606 16.05 -7.87 33.80
CA GLY A 606 15.66 -7.79 32.40
C GLY A 606 15.69 -6.34 31.94
N PHE A 607 16.37 -6.07 30.83
CA PHE A 607 16.32 -4.77 30.16
C PHE A 607 15.22 -4.81 29.09
N GLU A 608 14.20 -3.98 29.30
CA GLU A 608 13.17 -3.72 28.30
C GLU A 608 13.76 -2.84 27.18
N ALA A 609 13.42 -3.13 25.93
CA ALA A 609 13.82 -2.30 24.80
C ALA A 609 12.87 -1.09 24.67
N PRO A 610 13.38 0.15 24.53
CA PRO A 610 12.54 1.32 24.39
C PRO A 610 11.84 1.33 23.03
N GLY A 611 10.51 1.38 23.05
CA GLY A 611 9.68 1.68 21.89
C GLY A 611 9.04 3.05 22.07
N ASP A 612 9.71 4.11 21.63
CA ASP A 612 9.21 5.48 21.75
C ASP A 612 8.06 5.78 20.77
N GLU A 613 6.86 5.98 21.33
CA GLU A 613 6.05 7.17 21.06
C GLU A 613 5.08 7.39 22.24
N LEU A 614 5.01 8.60 22.79
CA LEU A 614 4.42 8.84 24.12
C LEU A 614 2.90 9.06 24.11
N GLU A 615 2.18 8.34 24.98
CA GLU A 615 0.83 8.73 25.41
C GLU A 615 0.91 9.78 26.53
N VAL A 616 0.45 11.01 26.27
CA VAL A 616 0.35 12.07 27.28
C VAL A 616 -1.02 12.00 27.98
N THR A 617 -1.02 11.67 29.27
CA THR A 617 -2.21 11.74 30.13
C THR A 617 -2.21 13.02 30.97
N ASN A 618 -3.31 13.78 30.93
CA ASN A 618 -3.41 15.06 31.64
C ASN A 618 -3.75 14.88 33.13
N GLY A 619 -2.84 15.28 34.01
CA GLY A 619 -3.05 15.34 35.46
C GLY A 619 -2.69 16.72 36.03
N VAL A 620 -3.66 17.62 36.14
CA VAL A 620 -3.43 19.02 36.55
C VAL A 620 -3.20 19.15 38.06
N LYS A 621 -2.06 19.72 38.46
CA LYS A 621 -1.91 20.51 39.70
C LYS A 621 -1.00 21.72 39.45
N HIS A 622 -1.44 22.89 39.89
CA HIS A 622 -0.64 24.13 39.89
C HIS A 622 0.52 24.03 40.89
N PHE A 623 1.62 24.73 40.61
CA PHE A 623 2.17 25.74 41.51
C PHE A 623 2.98 26.80 40.74
N ASP A 624 3.03 28.03 41.24
CA ASP A 624 3.62 29.18 40.55
C ASP A 624 5.15 29.27 40.70
N GLY A 625 5.81 29.95 39.75
CA GLY A 625 7.25 30.25 39.79
C GLY A 625 7.68 31.05 38.56
N ALA A 626 7.64 32.38 38.65
CA ALA A 626 7.93 33.27 37.53
C ALA A 626 9.44 33.53 37.35
N ASN A 627 9.86 33.71 36.09
CA ASN A 627 10.76 34.81 35.76
C ASN A 627 10.57 35.23 34.29
N GLU A 628 10.45 36.53 34.05
CA GLU A 628 10.34 37.08 32.69
C GLU A 628 11.71 37.29 32.07
N LEU A 629 11.81 37.18 30.74
CA LEU A 629 12.70 38.01 29.94
C LEU A 629 12.17 38.08 28.50
N GLN A 630 11.74 39.27 28.09
CA GLN A 630 11.22 39.56 26.74
C GLN A 630 12.35 40.07 25.84
N MET A 631 12.35 39.69 24.56
CA MET A 631 12.85 40.55 23.48
C MET A 631 12.08 40.26 22.17
N GLU A 632 11.58 41.32 21.54
CA GLU A 632 11.04 41.31 20.17
C GLU A 632 12.12 41.76 19.15
N PRO A 633 11.95 41.45 17.85
CA PRO A 633 12.98 41.67 16.83
C PRO A 633 12.96 43.08 16.21
N PRO A 634 14.12 43.61 15.75
CA PRO A 634 14.18 44.81 14.92
C PRO A 634 13.95 44.52 13.42
N THR A 635 13.57 45.56 12.67
CA THR A 635 13.25 45.53 11.22
C THR A 635 14.40 46.02 10.33
N ALA A 636 14.16 46.03 9.00
CA ALA A 636 15.16 46.11 7.93
C ALA A 636 15.72 47.51 7.58
N GLU A 637 16.60 47.52 6.56
CA GLU A 637 17.27 48.65 5.88
C GLU A 637 18.39 49.32 6.70
N GLU A 638 19.50 49.83 6.11
CA GLU A 638 19.68 50.48 4.79
C GLU A 638 21.16 50.40 4.28
N MET A 639 21.41 51.02 3.11
CA MET A 639 22.69 51.54 2.57
C MET A 639 23.65 50.64 1.76
N VAL A 640 24.49 51.32 0.95
CA VAL A 640 24.97 50.90 -0.37
C VAL A 640 26.49 51.15 -0.55
N GLU A 641 27.11 50.33 -1.41
CA GLU A 641 28.25 50.62 -2.31
C GLU A 641 29.70 50.94 -1.82
N ALA A 642 30.62 50.22 -2.47
CA ALA A 642 31.88 50.66 -3.07
C ALA A 642 33.08 51.15 -2.21
N THR A 643 34.21 50.42 -2.32
CA THR A 643 35.44 51.01 -2.92
C THR A 643 36.38 49.95 -3.52
N THR A 644 37.27 50.39 -4.42
CA THR A 644 38.01 49.61 -5.42
C THR A 644 39.52 49.43 -5.13
N SER A 645 40.09 48.28 -5.50
CA SER A 645 41.51 48.07 -5.89
C SER A 645 41.70 46.65 -6.45
N GLU A 646 42.55 46.32 -7.43
CA GLU A 646 43.46 47.11 -8.28
C GLU A 646 43.77 46.35 -9.60
N GLU A 647 44.33 47.01 -10.62
CA GLU A 647 44.67 46.40 -11.92
C GLU A 647 46.12 45.88 -12.04
N LYS A 648 46.33 44.80 -12.82
CA LYS A 648 47.18 44.74 -14.05
C LYS A 648 47.25 43.29 -14.59
N ASP A 649 46.94 42.99 -15.86
CA ASP A 649 47.47 43.48 -17.16
C ASP A 649 48.76 42.74 -17.61
N ARG A 650 48.65 41.74 -18.50
CA ARG A 650 49.16 41.75 -19.91
C ARG A 650 49.16 40.40 -20.67
N ILE A 651 48.65 40.45 -21.92
CA ILE A 651 49.23 39.98 -23.21
C ILE A 651 49.99 38.63 -23.25
N GLY A 652 49.79 37.71 -24.22
CA GLY A 652 48.90 37.67 -25.39
C GLY A 652 49.55 37.00 -26.65
N GLY A 653 48.74 36.43 -27.56
CA GLY A 653 49.17 35.77 -28.83
C GLY A 653 49.18 34.22 -28.75
N SER A 654 48.54 33.41 -29.62
CA SER A 654 48.45 33.34 -31.10
C SER A 654 49.67 32.62 -31.74
N SER A 655 49.57 31.61 -32.62
CA SER A 655 48.41 31.02 -33.34
C SER A 655 48.72 29.61 -33.93
N HIS A 656 47.69 28.97 -34.53
CA HIS A 656 47.79 28.03 -35.69
C HIS A 656 48.41 26.61 -35.46
N LYS A 657 48.01 25.53 -36.17
CA LYS A 657 46.92 25.26 -37.16
C LYS A 657 46.75 23.74 -37.41
N VAL A 658 45.76 23.37 -38.26
CA VAL A 658 45.73 22.17 -39.17
C VAL A 658 45.57 20.80 -38.49
N LEU A 659 44.72 19.83 -38.89
CA LEU A 659 43.57 19.61 -39.82
C LEU A 659 42.88 18.29 -39.33
N GLN A 660 41.83 17.62 -39.85
CA GLN A 660 40.82 17.62 -40.95
C GLN A 660 39.72 16.59 -40.48
N SER A 661 38.49 16.41 -40.98
CA SER A 661 37.49 17.17 -41.75
C SER A 661 36.18 16.36 -41.82
N GLU A 662 35.02 17.04 -41.85
CA GLU A 662 33.78 16.75 -42.64
C GLU A 662 33.15 15.32 -42.66
N GLY A 663 31.81 15.15 -42.65
CA GLY A 663 30.72 16.14 -42.51
C GLY A 663 29.38 15.64 -43.09
N LEU A 664 28.34 16.50 -43.00
CA LEU A 664 27.12 16.57 -43.86
C LEU A 664 26.10 15.39 -43.73
N GLU A 665 24.80 15.52 -44.00
CA GLU A 665 23.85 16.63 -44.29
C GLU A 665 22.44 16.16 -43.80
N GLU A 666 21.65 16.97 -43.07
CA GLU A 666 20.60 17.91 -43.54
C GLU A 666 19.37 17.26 -44.24
N LEU A 667 18.14 17.61 -43.79
CA LEU A 667 16.98 18.10 -44.59
C LEU A 667 15.62 18.07 -43.84
N GLU A 668 15.04 19.25 -43.59
CA GLU A 668 13.58 19.49 -43.52
C GLU A 668 13.17 20.46 -44.65
N PRO A 669 12.01 20.27 -45.29
CA PRO A 669 11.00 21.35 -45.42
C PRO A 669 9.53 20.85 -45.49
N LEU A 670 8.42 21.61 -45.43
CA LEU A 670 7.96 22.95 -44.95
C LEU A 670 6.38 22.85 -44.93
N GLU A 671 5.49 23.82 -44.66
CA GLU A 671 5.43 25.29 -44.51
C GLU A 671 4.66 25.68 -43.21
N LEU A 672 4.73 26.85 -42.55
CA LEU A 672 4.80 28.30 -42.90
C LEU A 672 3.44 29.02 -43.11
N ALA A 673 3.01 29.86 -42.14
CA ALA A 673 2.13 31.06 -42.35
C ALA A 673 1.87 31.97 -41.11
N ALA A 674 2.88 32.73 -40.66
CA ALA A 674 2.83 34.20 -40.39
C ALA A 674 1.80 34.81 -39.34
N PRO A 675 1.79 36.15 -39.03
CA PRO A 675 2.05 36.60 -37.64
C PRO A 675 1.24 37.83 -37.11
N SER A 676 1.79 38.54 -36.10
CA SER A 676 1.33 39.82 -35.44
C SER A 676 0.25 39.66 -34.34
N SER A 677 0.12 40.52 -33.31
CA SER A 677 0.81 41.76 -32.83
C SER A 677 0.66 41.85 -31.28
N SER A 678 1.71 42.04 -30.46
CA SER A 678 2.38 43.27 -29.97
C SER A 678 1.57 44.21 -29.04
N ILE A 679 2.22 44.72 -27.96
CA ILE A 679 1.79 45.80 -27.02
C ILE A 679 0.73 45.37 -25.95
N ALA A 680 0.75 45.77 -24.67
CA ALA A 680 1.77 46.17 -23.67
C ALA A 680 1.11 46.23 -22.25
N SER A 681 1.89 46.50 -21.18
CA SER A 681 1.55 47.17 -19.88
C SER A 681 0.07 47.19 -19.37
N ASP A 682 -0.23 46.97 -18.08
CA ASP A 682 0.45 47.63 -16.96
C ASP A 682 0.10 47.09 -15.53
N ALA A 683 0.84 47.60 -14.55
CA ALA A 683 0.53 47.89 -13.13
C ALA A 683 -0.13 46.87 -12.16
N PHE A 684 0.57 46.71 -11.02
CA PHE A 684 0.10 46.17 -9.73
C PHE A 684 -1.20 46.78 -9.20
N VAL A 685 -2.03 45.95 -8.54
CA VAL A 685 -2.84 46.35 -7.37
C VAL A 685 -2.88 45.22 -6.33
N VAL A 686 -2.51 45.52 -5.09
CA VAL A 686 -2.80 44.68 -3.90
C VAL A 686 -3.30 45.58 -2.77
N PRO A 687 -4.48 45.29 -2.20
CA PRO A 687 -4.61 45.49 -0.76
C PRO A 687 -5.38 44.38 -0.01
N GLN A 688 -4.87 44.08 1.18
CA GLN A 688 -5.60 43.74 2.41
C GLN A 688 -6.46 42.46 2.49
N LYS A 689 -6.06 41.60 3.44
CA LYS A 689 -6.95 40.68 4.17
C LYS A 689 -7.94 41.49 5.04
N PRO A 690 -9.14 40.97 5.28
CA PRO A 690 -9.77 41.06 6.60
C PRO A 690 -9.79 39.69 7.31
N LEU A 691 -9.81 39.71 8.65
CA LEU A 691 -9.74 38.51 9.50
C LEU A 691 -11.04 37.68 9.47
N ILE A 692 -10.90 36.37 9.71
CA ILE A 692 -12.03 35.47 9.95
C ILE A 692 -12.49 35.60 11.40
N ARG A 693 -13.73 36.04 11.62
CA ARG A 693 -14.54 35.70 12.81
C ARG A 693 -16.00 35.49 12.40
N PHE A 694 -16.54 34.30 12.68
CA PHE A 694 -17.96 34.01 12.61
C PHE A 694 -18.41 33.43 13.96
N ASN A 695 -19.24 34.17 14.68
CA ASN A 695 -20.02 33.62 15.80
C ASN A 695 -21.38 33.17 15.26
N PHE A 696 -21.73 31.90 15.46
CA PHE A 696 -23.03 31.36 15.08
C PHE A 696 -23.92 31.19 16.31
N THR A 697 -25.04 31.90 16.34
CA THR A 697 -26.20 31.57 17.17
C THR A 697 -27.38 31.20 16.28
N SER A 698 -27.76 29.92 16.35
CA SER A 698 -29.12 29.37 16.25
C SER A 698 -30.09 29.95 15.19
N LEU A 699 -30.59 29.16 14.23
CA LEU A 699 -31.61 28.10 14.42
C LEU A 699 -32.90 28.66 15.08
N ARG A 700 -34.12 28.40 14.58
CA ARG A 700 -34.55 27.34 13.62
C ARG A 700 -35.87 27.67 12.92
N LYS A 701 -36.20 26.81 11.94
CA LYS A 701 -37.52 26.51 11.34
C LYS A 701 -38.78 27.00 12.09
N THR A 702 -39.79 27.40 11.31
CA THR A 702 -41.09 26.70 11.06
C THR A 702 -41.78 27.38 9.86
N THR A 703 -42.68 26.81 9.05
CA THR A 703 -43.35 25.49 8.94
C THR A 703 -43.64 25.25 7.42
N GLU A 704 -43.76 24.03 6.88
CA GLU A 704 -45.01 23.24 6.66
C GLU A 704 -46.17 24.04 6.02
N SER A 705 -46.95 23.55 5.05
CA SER A 705 -47.09 22.22 4.39
C SER A 705 -47.51 22.44 2.92
N THR A 706 -47.36 21.52 1.95
CA THR A 706 -47.78 20.10 1.90
C THR A 706 -46.69 19.14 1.41
#